data_AF-A0A2G2ICA2-F1
#
_entry.id   AF-A0A2G2ICA2-F1
#
_cell.length_a   1.000
_cell.length_b   1.000
_cell.length_c   1.000
_cell.angle_alpha   90.00
_cell.angle_beta   90.00
_cell.angle_gamma   90.00
#
_symmetry.space_group_name_H-M   'P 1'
#
loop_
_entity.id
_entity.type
_entity.pdbx_description
1 polymer ?
#
loop_
_entity_poly.entity_id
_entity_poly.type
_entity_poly.pdbx_seq_one_letter_code
_entity_poly.pdbx_strand_id
1 'polypeptide(L)'
;MNFKQYFENVNHFITYAFVFVVHMSTIVSFTAYANEDNYQLIKVAQLEHQLLSQPNWQQLIVNPSNKQQYFVIRESGQVYLVDDDQINPQAILDMGVYRQTDSSLFKLTAIELHPNFSLRDQVGYGTFYTAHIETINKNSKTKRLEGRGDDLQLNFDAVITEWQFSAVNHQKVDVNTKREVLRIGVPDSLMVIKQLSFNPYVKSWNDNFGLLYAALNGGEKSPQSLYSGVILRIDPAKFGMRSFRVPNNNPYIKNSQIHDAIYLLGGQKIKQFIWPGKHSKHILVSHQYNNKYLLSLTDGRDDWRDSESKQVLYQSDDAIHDVFIYRGRQLPLLRSKLLLLRQKEQRWYIDSFAFDFSDNKKNRDKKKPKIEWSITSEQLPTDSQIILSSNHSGEIFLLEKTINILFRLTQQALVNENVAASDENNTRETNLPNNSIFILLFILVLLGTIYYWFKRNRHSVKVIVRQQFSALELSESCQQVSLYHRHQKNAEATIDIVDIVSSEIKFNEHSICIVNTQLGHGFNNDREQDLRAIFVNEKTNKMVDGKIRQISLLLTDKQKNGYTICLYMRKGSDRITKKSYVQVIDELMDWCWLIGEKINADSTGKRKVKSIVLPKEKAGIESNNKTPLHHQAAAIRVVTHQMYNASQPLATGELSLAQGVVNEDKPPAKLGDKESTEVHNHHPKNTIDAELVNALEKLVNLKQQGFLTMDEFSKAKEKLLKTLLEK
;
A
#
# COMPACT_ATOMS: atom_id res chain seq x y z
N MET A 1 -44.40 -19.24 49.27
CA MET A 1 -44.81 -18.93 47.88
C MET A 1 -43.59 -19.00 46.97
N ASN A 2 -43.73 -19.48 45.74
CA ASN A 2 -42.62 -20.15 45.04
C ASN A 2 -41.77 -19.23 44.16
N PHE A 3 -40.67 -18.72 44.72
CA PHE A 3 -39.59 -18.11 43.94
C PHE A 3 -38.86 -19.12 43.02
N LYS A 4 -38.94 -20.42 43.34
CA LYS A 4 -38.23 -21.50 42.64
C LYS A 4 -38.83 -21.84 41.25
N GLN A 5 -40.16 -21.95 41.16
CA GLN A 5 -40.87 -22.23 39.90
C GLN A 5 -40.65 -21.16 38.82
N TYR A 6 -40.44 -19.90 39.21
CA TYR A 6 -40.19 -18.83 38.24
C TYR A 6 -38.85 -18.99 37.51
N PHE A 7 -37.83 -19.50 38.21
CA PHE A 7 -36.52 -19.80 37.62
C PHE A 7 -36.55 -21.03 36.69
N GLU A 8 -37.30 -22.06 37.05
CA GLU A 8 -37.43 -23.29 36.26
C GLU A 8 -38.14 -23.01 34.91
N ASN A 9 -39.20 -22.18 34.91
CA ASN A 9 -39.89 -21.76 33.69
C ASN A 9 -39.01 -20.90 32.76
N VAL A 10 -38.20 -19.99 33.31
CA VAL A 10 -37.27 -19.17 32.51
C VAL A 10 -36.18 -20.05 31.87
N ASN A 11 -35.65 -21.03 32.60
CA ASN A 11 -34.69 -21.98 32.02
C ASN A 11 -35.33 -22.83 30.91
N HIS A 12 -36.56 -23.31 31.06
CA HIS A 12 -37.27 -24.01 29.98
C HIS A 12 -37.42 -23.16 28.72
N PHE A 13 -37.82 -21.89 28.86
CA PHE A 13 -37.96 -20.97 27.73
C PHE A 13 -36.62 -20.74 26.99
N ILE A 14 -35.52 -20.63 27.73
CA ILE A 14 -34.16 -20.54 27.16
C ILE A 14 -33.79 -21.81 26.39
N THR A 15 -34.08 -23.00 26.94
CA THR A 15 -33.82 -24.28 26.27
C THR A 15 -34.59 -24.40 24.95
N TYR A 16 -35.89 -24.07 24.93
CA TYR A 16 -36.68 -24.12 23.70
C TYR A 16 -36.21 -23.09 22.66
N ALA A 17 -35.86 -21.87 23.08
CA ALA A 17 -35.28 -20.87 22.17
C ALA A 17 -33.94 -21.34 21.59
N PHE A 18 -33.09 -21.99 22.39
CA PHE A 18 -31.81 -22.53 21.93
C PHE A 18 -32.00 -23.69 20.94
N VAL A 19 -32.92 -24.62 21.22
CA VAL A 19 -33.27 -25.71 20.30
C VAL A 19 -33.83 -25.17 18.97
N PHE A 20 -34.65 -24.13 19.00
CA PHE A 20 -35.19 -23.51 17.78
C PHE A 20 -34.10 -22.84 16.92
N VAL A 21 -33.14 -22.15 17.56
CA VAL A 21 -31.97 -21.58 16.87
C VAL A 21 -31.06 -22.68 16.30
N VAL A 22 -30.84 -23.78 17.03
CA VAL A 22 -30.09 -24.94 16.53
C VAL A 22 -30.78 -25.54 15.30
N HIS A 23 -32.11 -25.74 15.34
CA HIS A 23 -32.87 -26.28 14.21
C HIS A 23 -32.84 -25.37 12.97
N MET A 24 -32.87 -24.04 13.15
CA MET A 24 -32.65 -23.09 12.06
C MET A 24 -31.23 -23.19 11.48
N SER A 25 -30.21 -23.37 12.31
CA SER A 25 -28.82 -23.52 11.84
C SER A 25 -28.56 -24.83 11.07
N THR A 26 -29.35 -25.89 11.30
CA THR A 26 -29.23 -27.17 10.57
C THR A 26 -29.79 -27.15 9.13
N ILE A 27 -30.41 -26.06 8.68
CA ILE A 27 -30.96 -25.92 7.31
C ILE A 27 -29.93 -25.27 6.34
N VAL A 28 -28.77 -24.82 6.85
CA VAL A 28 -27.68 -24.29 6.01
C VAL A 28 -26.92 -25.42 5.34
N SER A 29 -27.47 -25.94 4.24
CA SER A 29 -26.79 -26.87 3.33
C SER A 29 -25.51 -26.24 2.77
N PHE A 30 -24.36 -26.79 3.15
CA PHE A 30 -23.07 -26.45 2.54
C PHE A 30 -23.01 -27.01 1.11
N THR A 31 -23.54 -26.26 0.15
CA THR A 31 -23.33 -26.49 -1.28
C THR A 31 -21.84 -26.31 -1.61
N ALA A 32 -21.31 -27.17 -2.50
CA ALA A 32 -19.93 -27.06 -2.95
C ALA A 32 -19.79 -25.87 -3.90
N TYR A 33 -18.70 -25.11 -3.77
CA TYR A 33 -18.38 -24.02 -4.70
C TYR A 33 -18.15 -24.58 -6.12
N ALA A 34 -19.05 -24.25 -7.03
CA ALA A 34 -18.86 -24.44 -8.46
C ALA A 34 -17.98 -23.32 -9.02
N ASN A 35 -17.13 -23.64 -10.01
CA ASN A 35 -16.19 -22.69 -10.61
C ASN A 35 -16.86 -21.85 -11.72
N GLU A 36 -17.64 -20.84 -11.32
CA GLU A 36 -18.03 -19.75 -12.22
C GLU A 36 -17.48 -18.42 -11.68
N ASP A 37 -16.64 -17.76 -12.48
CA ASP A 37 -15.97 -16.49 -12.16
C ASP A 37 -16.95 -15.31 -12.35
N ASN A 38 -18.05 -15.32 -11.61
CA ASN A 38 -19.13 -14.34 -11.71
C ASN A 38 -18.71 -13.01 -11.03
N TYR A 39 -17.96 -12.18 -11.74
CA TYR A 39 -17.65 -10.82 -11.31
C TYR A 39 -18.80 -9.85 -11.64
N GLN A 40 -19.02 -8.88 -10.76
CA GLN A 40 -20.08 -7.87 -10.85
C GLN A 40 -19.55 -6.47 -10.51
N LEU A 41 -20.19 -5.44 -11.06
CA LEU A 41 -19.94 -4.04 -10.70
C LEU A 41 -20.90 -3.59 -9.61
N ILE A 42 -20.37 -3.24 -8.44
CA ILE A 42 -21.13 -2.57 -7.39
C ILE A 42 -20.88 -1.07 -7.51
N LYS A 43 -21.94 -0.28 -7.66
CA LYS A 43 -21.87 1.19 -7.62
C LYS A 43 -21.28 1.64 -6.27
N VAL A 44 -20.27 2.50 -6.34
CA VAL A 44 -19.64 3.19 -5.21
C VAL A 44 -20.22 4.59 -5.14
N ALA A 45 -19.87 5.46 -6.09
CA ALA A 45 -20.26 6.87 -6.08
C ALA A 45 -20.95 7.31 -7.38
N GLN A 46 -21.85 8.29 -7.30
CA GLN A 46 -22.27 9.10 -8.45
C GLN A 46 -21.37 10.34 -8.49
N LEU A 47 -20.63 10.54 -9.58
CA LEU A 47 -19.76 11.71 -9.79
C LEU A 47 -20.43 12.80 -10.64
N GLU A 48 -21.77 12.79 -10.65
CA GLU A 48 -22.63 13.76 -11.28
C GLU A 48 -23.28 14.64 -10.21
N HIS A 49 -23.38 15.94 -10.48
CA HIS A 49 -24.05 16.90 -9.62
C HIS A 49 -24.72 17.96 -10.51
N GLN A 50 -25.82 18.56 -10.07
CA GLN A 50 -26.55 19.58 -10.86
C GLN A 50 -25.70 20.79 -11.26
N LEU A 51 -24.60 21.04 -10.53
CA LEU A 51 -23.62 22.10 -10.79
C LEU A 51 -22.42 21.66 -11.66
N LEU A 52 -22.37 20.39 -12.08
CA LEU A 52 -21.24 19.75 -12.76
C LEU A 52 -21.64 19.12 -14.10
N SER A 53 -22.26 19.90 -14.98
CA SER A 53 -22.62 19.47 -16.34
C SER A 53 -21.39 18.97 -17.12
N GLN A 54 -21.53 17.78 -17.72
CA GLN A 54 -20.54 17.14 -18.61
C GLN A 54 -19.10 17.18 -18.05
N PRO A 55 -18.81 16.44 -16.97
CA PRO A 55 -17.57 16.65 -16.22
C PRO A 55 -16.31 16.21 -16.99
N ASN A 56 -16.40 15.19 -17.84
CA ASN A 56 -15.30 14.65 -18.65
C ASN A 56 -14.02 14.38 -17.82
N TRP A 57 -14.19 13.48 -16.84
CA TRP A 57 -13.13 13.02 -15.94
C TRP A 57 -11.94 12.43 -16.70
N GLN A 58 -10.72 12.77 -16.27
CA GLN A 58 -9.47 12.32 -16.92
C GLN A 58 -8.70 11.29 -16.08
N GLN A 59 -8.77 11.38 -14.74
CA GLN A 59 -8.07 10.50 -13.82
C GLN A 59 -8.74 10.51 -12.44
N LEU A 60 -8.67 9.39 -11.72
CA LEU A 60 -9.07 9.24 -10.31
C LEU A 60 -7.91 8.67 -9.49
N ILE A 61 -7.55 9.35 -8.40
CA ILE A 61 -6.48 8.93 -7.49
C ILE A 61 -6.98 8.89 -6.04
N VAL A 62 -6.45 7.97 -5.23
CA VAL A 62 -6.78 7.85 -3.80
C VAL A 62 -6.18 8.99 -2.97
N ASN A 63 -6.88 9.44 -1.93
CA ASN A 63 -6.26 10.21 -0.87
C ASN A 63 -5.56 9.25 0.13
N PRO A 64 -4.22 9.22 0.22
CA PRO A 64 -3.52 8.33 1.16
C PRO A 64 -3.69 8.77 2.64
N SER A 65 -4.36 9.89 2.90
CA SER A 65 -4.73 10.36 4.25
C SER A 65 -6.12 9.92 4.71
N ASN A 66 -7.06 9.63 3.78
CA ASN A 66 -8.42 9.18 4.11
C ASN A 66 -8.89 8.08 3.14
N LYS A 67 -9.28 6.94 3.71
CA LYS A 67 -9.67 5.69 3.04
C LYS A 67 -10.91 5.77 2.16
N GLN A 68 -11.79 6.75 2.41
CA GLN A 68 -13.05 7.00 1.68
C GLN A 68 -12.92 8.17 0.69
N GLN A 69 -11.77 8.85 0.63
CA GLN A 69 -11.57 10.02 -0.22
C GLN A 69 -10.75 9.73 -1.47
N TYR A 70 -11.15 10.39 -2.57
CA TYR A 70 -10.50 10.30 -3.87
C TYR A 70 -10.46 11.69 -4.51
N PHE A 71 -9.36 12.02 -5.19
CA PHE A 71 -9.27 13.21 -6.02
C PHE A 71 -9.58 12.86 -7.47
N VAL A 72 -10.43 13.64 -8.12
CA VAL A 72 -10.81 13.48 -9.53
C VAL A 72 -10.58 14.77 -10.30
N ILE A 73 -10.08 14.66 -11.53
CA ILE A 73 -9.73 15.80 -12.38
C ILE A 73 -10.59 15.90 -13.64
N ARG A 74 -11.09 17.11 -13.93
CA ARG A 74 -11.76 17.43 -15.21
C ARG A 74 -10.74 17.91 -16.23
N GLU A 75 -10.99 17.63 -17.51
CA GLU A 75 -10.19 18.19 -18.62
C GLU A 75 -10.12 19.72 -18.58
N SER A 76 -11.19 20.38 -18.13
CA SER A 76 -11.33 21.84 -18.03
C SER A 76 -10.51 22.52 -16.93
N GLY A 77 -9.69 21.79 -16.16
CA GLY A 77 -8.70 22.34 -15.23
C GLY A 77 -9.05 22.31 -13.75
N GLN A 78 -10.16 21.69 -13.36
CA GLN A 78 -10.61 21.61 -11.98
C GLN A 78 -10.24 20.26 -11.34
N VAL A 79 -9.86 20.30 -10.07
CA VAL A 79 -9.67 19.14 -9.19
C VAL A 79 -10.80 19.14 -8.15
N TYR A 80 -11.50 18.02 -8.01
CA TYR A 80 -12.57 17.84 -7.01
C TYR A 80 -12.22 16.74 -6.01
N LEU A 81 -12.86 16.81 -4.85
CA LEU A 81 -12.83 15.79 -3.82
C LEU A 81 -14.12 14.96 -3.89
N VAL A 82 -13.97 13.65 -3.99
CA VAL A 82 -15.01 12.66 -3.67
C VAL A 82 -14.78 12.25 -2.21
N ASP A 83 -15.83 12.27 -1.39
CA ASP A 83 -15.81 11.91 0.03
C ASP A 83 -17.12 11.19 0.39
N ASP A 84 -17.02 10.12 1.18
CA ASP A 84 -18.12 9.23 1.56
C ASP A 84 -19.14 8.95 0.44
N ASP A 85 -18.64 8.46 -0.70
CA ASP A 85 -19.38 8.09 -1.91
C ASP A 85 -20.18 9.24 -2.60
N GLN A 86 -19.95 10.49 -2.18
CA GLN A 86 -20.49 11.73 -2.77
C GLN A 86 -19.38 12.57 -3.43
N ILE A 87 -19.69 13.29 -4.50
CA ILE A 87 -18.79 14.32 -5.05
C ILE A 87 -19.06 15.69 -4.42
N ASN A 88 -18.03 16.35 -3.89
CA ASN A 88 -18.14 17.73 -3.46
C ASN A 88 -18.24 18.65 -4.69
N PRO A 89 -19.31 19.46 -4.85
CA PRO A 89 -19.48 20.32 -6.02
C PRO A 89 -18.54 21.53 -6.06
N GLN A 90 -17.83 21.85 -4.97
CA GLN A 90 -16.77 22.85 -4.98
C GLN A 90 -15.42 22.20 -5.32
N ALA A 91 -14.76 22.70 -6.36
CA ALA A 91 -13.39 22.31 -6.70
C ALA A 91 -12.43 22.71 -5.57
N ILE A 92 -11.52 21.80 -5.21
CA ILE A 92 -10.45 22.06 -4.22
C ILE A 92 -9.28 22.85 -4.83
N LEU A 93 -9.17 22.82 -6.16
CA LEU A 93 -8.32 23.66 -7.01
C LEU A 93 -9.05 23.87 -8.34
N ASP A 94 -9.11 25.11 -8.81
CA ASP A 94 -9.48 25.44 -10.19
C ASP A 94 -8.28 26.11 -10.85
N MET A 95 -7.71 25.49 -11.89
CA MET A 95 -6.64 26.10 -12.69
C MET A 95 -7.18 27.02 -13.78
N GLY A 96 -8.48 26.95 -14.09
CA GLY A 96 -9.14 27.74 -15.13
C GLY A 96 -9.08 29.25 -14.90
N VAL A 97 -8.87 29.69 -13.65
CA VAL A 97 -8.67 31.10 -13.25
C VAL A 97 -7.26 31.64 -13.55
N TYR A 98 -6.30 30.78 -13.89
CA TYR A 98 -4.92 31.17 -14.23
C TYR A 98 -4.62 31.12 -15.74
N ARG A 99 -5.63 30.84 -16.56
CA ARG A 99 -5.50 30.88 -18.02
C ARG A 99 -5.28 32.33 -18.48
N GLN A 100 -4.49 32.52 -19.52
CA GLN A 100 -4.40 33.84 -20.18
C GLN A 100 -5.76 34.18 -20.82
N THR A 101 -6.15 35.45 -20.76
CA THR A 101 -7.41 35.96 -21.33
C THR A 101 -7.58 35.62 -22.81
N ASP A 102 -6.46 35.60 -23.55
CA ASP A 102 -6.41 35.38 -25.00
C ASP A 102 -6.13 33.89 -25.37
N SER A 103 -6.05 32.98 -24.39
CA SER A 103 -5.74 31.57 -24.65
C SER A 103 -6.99 30.74 -24.96
N SER A 104 -7.05 30.24 -26.19
CA SER A 104 -8.13 29.38 -26.69
C SER A 104 -8.07 27.92 -26.21
N LEU A 105 -6.91 27.45 -25.71
CA LEU A 105 -6.72 26.05 -25.32
C LEU A 105 -6.06 25.91 -23.95
N PHE A 106 -6.73 25.15 -23.08
CA PHE A 106 -6.20 24.63 -21.83
C PHE A 106 -6.82 23.25 -21.58
N LYS A 107 -6.01 22.23 -21.30
CA LYS A 107 -6.49 20.89 -20.89
C LYS A 107 -5.63 20.31 -19.77
N LEU A 108 -6.23 19.98 -18.63
CA LEU A 108 -5.61 19.21 -17.54
C LEU A 108 -5.61 17.72 -17.90
N THR A 109 -4.43 17.09 -17.88
CA THR A 109 -4.24 15.74 -18.45
C THR A 109 -3.72 14.69 -17.46
N ALA A 110 -3.07 15.09 -16.36
CA ALA A 110 -2.67 14.16 -15.30
C ALA A 110 -2.54 14.85 -13.93
N ILE A 111 -2.62 14.06 -12.86
CA ILE A 111 -2.35 14.43 -11.47
C ILE A 111 -1.58 13.30 -10.76
N GLU A 112 -0.64 13.63 -9.89
CA GLU A 112 0.08 12.66 -9.06
C GLU A 112 0.44 13.26 -7.70
N LEU A 113 0.32 12.48 -6.62
CA LEU A 113 0.68 12.91 -5.27
C LEU A 113 2.15 12.61 -4.97
N HIS A 114 2.84 13.48 -4.24
CA HIS A 114 4.19 13.16 -3.77
C HIS A 114 4.16 11.93 -2.83
N PRO A 115 5.18 11.03 -2.82
CA PRO A 115 5.12 9.80 -2.01
C PRO A 115 5.02 10.01 -0.49
N ASN A 116 5.32 11.21 0.00
CA ASN A 116 5.13 11.62 1.40
C ASN A 116 3.82 12.40 1.65
N PHE A 117 2.87 12.48 0.71
CA PHE A 117 1.70 13.38 0.77
C PHE A 117 0.92 13.31 2.10
N SER A 118 0.76 12.11 2.68
CA SER A 118 0.07 11.90 3.97
C SER A 118 0.98 11.89 5.20
N LEU A 119 2.31 11.97 5.03
CA LEU A 119 3.29 11.91 6.11
C LEU A 119 3.62 13.33 6.61
N ARG A 120 3.02 13.72 7.73
CA ARG A 120 3.33 14.99 8.42
C ARG A 120 4.83 15.12 8.67
N ASP A 121 5.31 16.37 8.64
CA ASP A 121 6.69 16.74 8.97
C ASP A 121 7.75 16.08 8.07
N GLN A 122 7.36 15.66 6.86
CA GLN A 122 8.25 15.15 5.81
C GLN A 122 8.25 16.07 4.59
N VAL A 123 9.36 16.09 3.85
CA VAL A 123 9.47 16.83 2.58
C VAL A 123 8.40 16.32 1.60
N GLY A 124 7.63 17.26 1.05
CA GLY A 124 6.50 16.97 0.16
C GLY A 124 5.23 16.47 0.86
N TYR A 125 5.06 16.77 2.16
CA TYR A 125 3.76 16.63 2.84
C TYR A 125 2.70 17.54 2.21
N GLY A 126 1.52 16.99 1.90
CA GLY A 126 0.45 17.71 1.21
C GLY A 126 0.78 18.19 -0.22
N THR A 127 1.94 17.80 -0.78
CA THR A 127 2.42 18.27 -2.09
C THR A 127 1.97 17.34 -3.21
N PHE A 128 1.45 17.89 -4.30
CA PHE A 128 1.05 17.16 -5.49
C PHE A 128 1.39 17.93 -6.77
N TYR A 129 1.34 17.22 -7.89
CA TYR A 129 1.73 17.73 -9.20
C TYR A 129 0.60 17.53 -10.19
N THR A 130 0.32 18.54 -11.01
CA THR A 130 -0.61 18.46 -12.15
C THR A 130 0.13 18.65 -13.46
N ALA A 131 -0.25 17.90 -14.49
CA ALA A 131 0.17 18.15 -15.86
C ALA A 131 -0.98 18.73 -16.70
N HIS A 132 -0.68 19.71 -17.54
CA HIS A 132 -1.63 20.29 -18.48
C HIS A 132 -0.95 20.70 -19.80
N ILE A 133 -1.76 20.95 -20.82
CA ILE A 133 -1.37 21.61 -22.08
C ILE A 133 -2.08 22.96 -22.16
N GLU A 134 -1.36 24.02 -22.52
CA GLU A 134 -1.92 25.35 -22.79
C GLU A 134 -1.36 25.95 -24.10
N THR A 135 -2.05 26.91 -24.71
CA THR A 135 -1.46 27.73 -25.81
C THR A 135 -0.19 28.45 -25.32
N ILE A 136 0.83 28.59 -26.19
CA ILE A 136 2.18 29.01 -25.81
C ILE A 136 2.23 30.31 -24.99
N ASN A 137 2.67 30.18 -23.74
CA ASN A 137 2.63 31.23 -22.74
C ASN A 137 3.89 32.11 -22.84
N LYS A 138 3.90 33.05 -23.80
CA LYS A 138 5.05 33.95 -24.07
C LYS A 138 5.52 34.74 -22.84
N ASN A 139 4.67 34.90 -21.83
CA ASN A 139 4.93 35.64 -20.60
C ASN A 139 5.49 34.77 -19.44
N SER A 140 5.57 33.44 -19.58
CA SER A 140 6.11 32.58 -18.52
C SER A 140 7.62 32.78 -18.36
N LYS A 141 8.05 32.88 -17.10
CA LYS A 141 9.46 33.00 -16.68
C LYS A 141 10.16 31.63 -16.55
N THR A 142 9.43 30.53 -16.70
CA THR A 142 9.97 29.17 -16.64
C THR A 142 10.71 28.86 -17.94
N LYS A 143 11.99 28.50 -17.86
CA LYS A 143 12.74 28.08 -19.05
C LYS A 143 12.07 26.85 -19.67
N ARG A 144 11.78 26.93 -20.98
CA ARG A 144 11.25 25.82 -21.76
C ARG A 144 12.31 24.72 -21.97
N LEU A 145 11.84 23.49 -21.97
CA LEU A 145 12.47 22.39 -22.69
C LEU A 145 11.94 22.38 -24.12
N GLU A 146 12.86 22.30 -25.07
CA GLU A 146 12.60 22.38 -26.50
C GLU A 146 13.51 21.36 -27.19
N GLY A 147 13.14 20.90 -28.40
CA GLY A 147 13.97 20.04 -29.20
C GLY A 147 15.29 20.71 -29.61
N ARG A 148 16.35 19.92 -29.82
CA ARG A 148 17.59 20.41 -30.44
C ARG A 148 17.46 20.26 -31.96
N GLY A 149 17.52 21.38 -32.67
CA GLY A 149 17.36 21.47 -34.14
C GLY A 149 16.41 22.61 -34.54
N ASP A 150 16.70 23.25 -35.67
CA ASP A 150 16.03 24.48 -36.10
C ASP A 150 14.61 24.25 -36.69
N ASP A 151 13.86 25.34 -36.86
CA ASP A 151 12.59 25.47 -37.61
C ASP A 151 11.36 24.62 -37.18
N LEU A 152 11.29 24.12 -35.94
CA LEU A 152 10.02 23.61 -35.40
C LEU A 152 9.22 24.70 -34.67
N GLN A 153 8.14 25.19 -35.30
CA GLN A 153 7.21 26.14 -34.67
C GLN A 153 6.48 25.51 -33.47
N LEU A 154 6.71 26.07 -32.27
CA LEU A 154 6.07 25.64 -31.03
C LEU A 154 4.85 26.54 -30.75
N ASN A 155 3.66 25.94 -30.68
CA ASN A 155 2.37 26.65 -30.55
C ASN A 155 1.72 26.46 -29.17
N PHE A 156 2.16 25.46 -28.41
CA PHE A 156 1.61 25.08 -27.12
C PHE A 156 2.74 24.83 -26.12
N ASP A 157 2.42 24.87 -24.83
CA ASP A 157 3.29 24.44 -23.74
C ASP A 157 2.64 23.28 -22.98
N ALA A 158 3.35 22.16 -22.84
CA ALA A 158 3.02 21.10 -21.88
C ALA A 158 3.75 21.38 -20.55
N VAL A 159 2.99 21.51 -19.46
CA VAL A 159 3.46 22.10 -18.20
C VAL A 159 3.21 21.16 -17.03
N ILE A 160 4.21 21.00 -16.15
CA ILE A 160 4.08 20.37 -14.83
C ILE A 160 4.10 21.45 -13.77
N THR A 161 3.06 21.52 -12.95
CA THR A 161 2.91 22.47 -11.83
C THR A 161 2.81 21.72 -10.51
N GLU A 162 3.62 22.14 -9.53
CA GLU A 162 3.55 21.74 -8.13
C GLU A 162 2.56 22.63 -7.38
N TRP A 163 1.84 22.00 -6.46
CA TRP A 163 0.86 22.61 -5.56
C TRP A 163 0.96 21.96 -4.18
N GLN A 164 0.51 22.66 -3.14
CA GLN A 164 0.44 22.13 -1.77
C GLN A 164 -0.92 22.43 -1.13
N PHE A 165 -1.43 21.50 -0.32
CA PHE A 165 -2.60 21.74 0.52
C PHE A 165 -2.29 22.72 1.66
N SER A 166 -3.26 23.54 2.03
CA SER A 166 -3.12 24.49 3.14
C SER A 166 -2.82 23.75 4.45
N ALA A 167 -1.69 24.09 5.08
CA ALA A 167 -1.26 23.50 6.36
C ALA A 167 -2.19 23.82 7.54
N VAL A 168 -3.19 24.70 7.36
CA VAL A 168 -4.21 24.99 8.38
C VAL A 168 -5.35 23.97 8.32
N ASN A 169 -6.04 23.84 7.18
CA ASN A 169 -7.26 23.02 7.08
C ASN A 169 -7.07 21.67 6.37
N HIS A 170 -6.00 21.49 5.57
CA HIS A 170 -5.72 20.29 4.77
C HIS A 170 -6.87 19.84 3.83
N GLN A 171 -7.83 20.73 3.55
CA GLN A 171 -9.04 20.49 2.75
C GLN A 171 -9.06 21.30 1.45
N LYS A 172 -8.30 22.40 1.38
CA LYS A 172 -8.15 23.23 0.17
C LYS A 172 -6.69 23.40 -0.20
N VAL A 173 -6.44 23.57 -1.49
CA VAL A 173 -5.11 23.83 -2.04
C VAL A 173 -4.73 25.29 -1.76
N ASP A 174 -3.54 25.52 -1.22
CA ASP A 174 -3.02 26.88 -1.10
C ASP A 174 -2.43 27.32 -2.43
N VAL A 175 -3.21 28.08 -3.19
CA VAL A 175 -2.86 28.53 -4.53
C VAL A 175 -1.61 29.42 -4.59
N ASN A 176 -1.16 29.98 -3.46
CA ASN A 176 0.09 30.74 -3.38
C ASN A 176 1.33 29.84 -3.48
N THR A 177 1.17 28.53 -3.26
CA THR A 177 2.24 27.53 -3.40
C THR A 177 2.46 27.08 -4.86
N LYS A 178 1.64 27.56 -5.81
CA LYS A 178 1.75 27.26 -7.24
C LYS A 178 3.17 27.48 -7.75
N ARG A 179 3.80 26.42 -8.23
CA ARG A 179 5.16 26.48 -8.80
C ARG A 179 5.26 25.67 -10.09
N GLU A 180 5.61 26.32 -11.19
CA GLU A 180 6.00 25.60 -12.41
C GLU A 180 7.31 24.82 -12.15
N VAL A 181 7.25 23.50 -12.32
CA VAL A 181 8.40 22.59 -12.19
C VAL A 181 9.06 22.45 -13.55
N LEU A 182 8.25 22.17 -14.56
CA LEU A 182 8.68 21.87 -15.93
C LEU A 182 7.74 22.54 -16.92
N ARG A 183 8.30 23.08 -18.01
CA ARG A 183 7.55 23.60 -19.16
C ARG A 183 8.23 23.08 -20.42
N ILE A 184 7.47 22.48 -21.32
CA ILE A 184 7.94 21.89 -22.57
C ILE A 184 7.20 22.58 -23.71
N GLY A 185 7.89 23.30 -24.58
CA GLY A 185 7.24 23.84 -25.78
C GLY A 185 6.96 22.69 -26.75
N VAL A 186 5.77 22.63 -27.35
CA VAL A 186 5.38 21.56 -28.28
C VAL A 186 4.65 22.12 -29.52
N PRO A 187 4.77 21.48 -30.69
CA PRO A 187 4.14 21.96 -31.93
C PRO A 187 2.62 21.75 -31.95
N ASP A 188 2.13 20.70 -31.29
CA ASP A 188 0.74 20.22 -31.37
C ASP A 188 0.13 20.00 -29.98
N SER A 189 -1.09 20.48 -29.81
CA SER A 189 -2.00 20.26 -28.68
C SER A 189 -2.17 18.79 -28.23
N LEU A 190 -1.90 17.81 -29.11
CA LEU A 190 -1.98 16.37 -28.81
C LEU A 190 -0.70 15.82 -28.14
N MET A 191 0.43 16.54 -28.20
CA MET A 191 1.70 16.20 -27.53
C MET A 191 1.64 16.59 -26.05
N VAL A 192 0.68 15.99 -25.34
CA VAL A 192 0.45 16.23 -23.92
C VAL A 192 1.26 15.29 -23.04
N ILE A 193 1.52 15.70 -21.80
CA ILE A 193 1.98 14.79 -20.74
C ILE A 193 0.77 13.95 -20.31
N LYS A 194 0.78 12.65 -20.64
CA LYS A 194 -0.34 11.71 -20.39
C LYS A 194 -0.33 11.09 -19.00
N GLN A 195 0.82 10.98 -18.36
CA GLN A 195 0.93 10.43 -17.01
C GLN A 195 2.08 11.10 -16.26
N LEU A 196 1.81 11.44 -15.01
CA LEU A 196 2.81 11.69 -13.98
C LEU A 196 2.84 10.47 -13.05
N SER A 197 4.01 9.99 -12.63
CA SER A 197 4.07 9.01 -11.55
C SER A 197 5.40 8.96 -10.78
N PHE A 198 5.33 8.65 -9.49
CA PHE A 198 6.49 8.26 -8.67
C PHE A 198 6.58 6.74 -8.53
N ASN A 199 7.80 6.19 -8.45
CA ASN A 199 7.97 4.75 -8.23
C ASN A 199 7.50 4.34 -6.81
N PRO A 200 6.40 3.57 -6.66
CA PRO A 200 5.78 3.29 -5.36
C PRO A 200 6.61 2.33 -4.49
N TYR A 201 7.60 1.66 -5.09
CA TYR A 201 8.44 0.68 -4.43
C TYR A 201 9.69 1.30 -3.77
N VAL A 202 10.13 2.48 -4.24
CA VAL A 202 11.26 3.19 -3.64
C VAL A 202 10.86 3.77 -2.28
N LYS A 203 11.84 3.94 -1.39
CA LYS A 203 11.66 4.42 -0.01
C LYS A 203 12.62 5.56 0.29
N SER A 204 12.26 6.42 1.25
CA SER A 204 12.84 7.74 1.48
C SER A 204 14.36 7.80 1.72
N TRP A 205 14.99 6.69 2.09
CA TRP A 205 16.45 6.60 2.22
C TRP A 205 17.19 6.49 0.87
N ASN A 206 16.55 5.96 -0.18
CA ASN A 206 17.14 5.68 -1.49
C ASN A 206 17.16 6.93 -2.40
N ASP A 207 18.24 7.12 -3.15
CA ASP A 207 18.44 8.33 -3.99
C ASP A 207 17.51 8.42 -5.22
N ASN A 208 16.74 7.36 -5.51
CA ASN A 208 15.70 7.39 -6.54
C ASN A 208 14.31 7.73 -5.96
N PHE A 209 14.22 8.06 -4.67
CA PHE A 209 12.99 8.49 -4.02
C PHE A 209 12.62 9.92 -4.41
N GLY A 210 11.32 10.22 -4.53
CA GLY A 210 10.85 11.53 -4.97
C GLY A 210 11.17 11.86 -6.43
N LEU A 211 11.74 10.93 -7.21
CA LEU A 211 11.93 11.13 -8.64
C LEU A 211 10.60 10.98 -9.39
N LEU A 212 10.18 12.08 -10.01
CA LEU A 212 8.98 12.17 -10.83
C LEU A 212 9.28 11.67 -12.24
N TYR A 213 8.49 10.71 -12.71
CA TYR A 213 8.48 10.27 -14.10
C TYR A 213 7.29 10.92 -14.81
N ALA A 214 7.49 11.41 -16.03
CA ALA A 214 6.45 12.06 -16.83
C ALA A 214 6.46 11.54 -18.27
N ALA A 215 5.36 10.95 -18.72
CA ALA A 215 5.21 10.44 -20.09
C ALA A 215 4.63 11.53 -21.00
N LEU A 216 5.41 12.02 -21.96
CA LEU A 216 5.03 12.96 -23.00
C LEU A 216 4.73 12.20 -24.29
N ASN A 217 3.56 12.45 -24.89
CA ASN A 217 3.22 11.91 -26.22
C ASN A 217 4.03 12.56 -27.34
N GLY A 218 4.35 11.79 -28.37
CA GLY A 218 5.00 12.28 -29.58
C GLY A 218 4.51 11.63 -30.87
N GLY A 219 5.09 12.06 -31.99
CA GLY A 219 4.75 11.59 -33.32
C GLY A 219 5.43 10.27 -33.69
N GLU A 220 4.82 9.52 -34.60
CA GLU A 220 5.29 8.19 -35.03
C GLU A 220 6.70 8.20 -35.65
N LYS A 221 7.08 9.30 -36.32
CA LYS A 221 8.39 9.50 -36.95
C LYS A 221 8.94 10.90 -36.67
N SER A 222 9.02 11.27 -35.38
CA SER A 222 9.65 12.54 -35.01
C SER A 222 11.17 12.42 -34.97
N PRO A 223 11.93 13.19 -35.79
CA PRO A 223 13.39 13.15 -35.76
C PRO A 223 13.96 13.76 -34.47
N GLN A 224 13.28 14.76 -33.91
CA GLN A 224 13.70 15.44 -32.69
C GLN A 224 13.40 14.58 -31.45
N SER A 225 14.45 14.21 -30.74
CA SER A 225 14.45 13.27 -29.60
C SER A 225 13.31 13.52 -28.60
N LEU A 226 13.07 14.78 -28.22
CA LEU A 226 12.07 15.18 -27.22
C LEU A 226 10.61 14.89 -27.64
N TYR A 227 10.31 14.95 -28.94
CA TYR A 227 8.95 14.81 -29.48
C TYR A 227 8.69 13.43 -30.11
N SER A 228 9.53 12.44 -29.80
CA SER A 228 9.44 11.05 -30.27
C SER A 228 8.54 10.15 -29.41
N GLY A 229 7.88 10.72 -28.41
CA GLY A 229 7.23 10.00 -27.33
C GLY A 229 8.28 9.61 -26.28
N VAL A 230 8.27 10.27 -25.13
CA VAL A 230 9.35 10.14 -24.14
C VAL A 230 8.81 9.95 -22.74
N ILE A 231 9.52 9.16 -21.94
CA ILE A 231 9.41 9.25 -20.49
C ILE A 231 10.54 10.14 -20.02
N LEU A 232 10.22 11.24 -19.35
CA LEU A 232 11.18 12.07 -18.63
C LEU A 232 11.32 11.54 -17.20
N ARG A 233 12.49 11.69 -16.59
CA ARG A 233 12.74 11.47 -15.17
C ARG A 233 13.50 12.64 -14.57
N ILE A 234 12.87 13.30 -13.61
CA ILE A 234 13.40 14.47 -12.90
C ILE A 234 13.27 14.31 -11.38
N ASP A 235 14.12 15.00 -10.65
CA ASP A 235 13.85 15.38 -9.26
C ASP A 235 13.08 16.71 -9.31
N PRO A 236 11.79 16.76 -8.91
CA PRO A 236 10.98 17.98 -9.00
C PRO A 236 11.35 19.02 -7.93
N ALA A 237 12.18 18.69 -6.94
CA ALA A 237 12.53 19.61 -5.86
C ALA A 237 13.29 20.85 -6.39
N LYS A 238 12.84 22.04 -5.95
CA LYS A 238 13.51 23.31 -6.26
C LYS A 238 14.91 23.32 -5.65
N PHE A 239 15.91 23.71 -6.44
CA PHE A 239 17.30 23.83 -5.98
C PHE A 239 17.93 25.14 -6.47
N GLY A 240 18.03 26.13 -5.57
CA GLY A 240 18.41 27.49 -5.92
C GLY A 240 17.47 28.09 -6.97
N MET A 241 18.05 28.49 -8.10
CA MET A 241 17.33 29.02 -9.27
C MET A 241 16.73 27.93 -10.19
N ARG A 242 17.02 26.64 -9.96
CA ARG A 242 16.49 25.55 -10.80
C ARG A 242 15.12 25.09 -10.28
N SER A 243 14.13 25.00 -11.17
CA SER A 243 12.79 24.50 -10.86
C SER A 243 12.72 22.97 -10.71
N PHE A 244 13.71 22.25 -11.23
CA PHE A 244 13.91 20.81 -11.06
C PHE A 244 15.40 20.47 -11.16
N ARG A 245 15.78 19.23 -10.82
CA ARG A 245 17.10 18.67 -11.09
C ARG A 245 17.00 17.41 -11.97
N VAL A 246 18.05 17.13 -12.71
CA VAL A 246 18.21 15.87 -13.46
C VAL A 246 19.00 14.89 -12.58
N PRO A 247 18.53 13.65 -12.37
CA PRO A 247 19.29 12.64 -11.64
C PRO A 247 20.59 12.25 -12.36
N ASN A 248 21.71 12.19 -11.64
CA ASN A 248 23.03 11.86 -12.19
C ASN A 248 23.11 10.45 -12.81
N ASN A 249 22.13 9.59 -12.53
CA ASN A 249 21.98 8.25 -13.11
C ASN A 249 20.95 8.19 -14.26
N ASN A 250 20.57 9.34 -14.85
CA ASN A 250 19.78 9.35 -16.08
C ASN A 250 20.59 8.79 -17.27
N PRO A 251 19.95 8.04 -18.17
CA PRO A 251 20.62 7.28 -19.23
C PRO A 251 21.39 8.17 -20.22
N TYR A 252 20.85 9.36 -20.54
CA TYR A 252 21.37 10.22 -21.59
C TYR A 252 22.19 11.43 -21.11
N ILE A 253 22.52 11.51 -19.81
CA ILE A 253 23.27 12.64 -19.22
C ILE A 253 24.68 12.89 -19.80
N LYS A 254 25.19 11.96 -20.62
CA LYS A 254 26.47 12.11 -21.34
C LYS A 254 26.30 12.35 -22.85
N ASN A 255 25.08 12.49 -23.36
CA ASN A 255 24.80 12.63 -24.79
C ASN A 255 24.37 14.06 -25.13
N SER A 256 25.25 14.82 -25.78
CA SER A 256 25.00 16.23 -26.16
C SER A 256 23.89 16.43 -27.22
N GLN A 257 23.31 15.37 -27.77
CA GLN A 257 22.19 15.43 -28.73
C GLN A 257 20.83 15.04 -28.11
N ILE A 258 20.80 14.49 -26.90
CA ILE A 258 19.58 14.12 -26.17
C ILE A 258 19.47 14.97 -24.90
N HIS A 259 18.26 15.39 -24.52
CA HIS A 259 18.09 16.17 -23.30
C HIS A 259 18.21 15.28 -22.04
N ASP A 260 19.05 15.68 -21.09
CA ASP A 260 19.51 14.89 -19.95
C ASP A 260 18.36 14.35 -19.06
N ALA A 261 17.23 15.07 -19.02
CA ALA A 261 16.02 14.66 -18.29
C ALA A 261 15.27 13.46 -18.92
N ILE A 262 15.63 13.04 -20.13
CA ILE A 262 14.98 11.93 -20.82
C ILE A 262 15.41 10.59 -20.21
N TYR A 263 14.44 9.69 -20.03
CA TYR A 263 14.59 8.33 -19.55
C TYR A 263 14.20 7.26 -20.60
N LEU A 264 13.37 7.60 -21.59
CA LEU A 264 13.00 6.75 -22.72
C LEU A 264 12.80 7.59 -23.97
N LEU A 265 13.23 7.09 -25.14
CA LEU A 265 13.02 7.69 -26.45
C LEU A 265 12.20 6.78 -27.38
N GLY A 266 11.47 7.37 -28.33
CA GLY A 266 10.75 6.63 -29.37
C GLY A 266 9.49 5.90 -28.90
N GLY A 267 8.93 6.25 -27.74
CA GLY A 267 7.69 5.66 -27.22
C GLY A 267 6.45 5.95 -28.09
N GLN A 268 6.53 6.88 -29.05
CA GLN A 268 5.43 7.36 -29.88
C GLN A 268 4.23 7.81 -29.03
N LYS A 269 3.10 7.09 -29.08
CA LYS A 269 1.84 7.44 -28.40
C LYS A 269 1.72 6.67 -27.07
N ILE A 270 2.44 7.13 -26.04
CA ILE A 270 2.44 6.49 -24.71
C ILE A 270 1.08 6.68 -24.04
N LYS A 271 0.41 5.57 -23.69
CA LYS A 271 -0.84 5.59 -22.90
C LYS A 271 -0.54 5.65 -21.41
N GLN A 272 0.34 4.77 -20.96
CA GLN A 272 0.60 4.53 -19.54
C GLN A 272 1.95 3.84 -19.34
N PHE A 273 2.54 3.97 -18.16
CA PHE A 273 3.66 3.17 -17.70
C PHE A 273 3.50 2.78 -16.23
N ILE A 274 4.00 1.60 -15.86
CA ILE A 274 3.97 1.09 -14.48
C ILE A 274 5.28 0.40 -14.11
N TRP A 275 5.55 0.31 -12.81
CA TRP A 275 6.54 -0.63 -12.28
C TRP A 275 5.85 -1.97 -11.97
N PRO A 276 6.22 -3.07 -12.66
CA PRO A 276 5.55 -4.36 -12.47
C PRO A 276 5.85 -5.06 -11.13
N GLY A 277 6.93 -4.71 -10.43
CA GLY A 277 7.29 -5.35 -9.16
C GLY A 277 8.39 -4.63 -8.38
N LYS A 278 8.46 -4.84 -7.06
CA LYS A 278 9.38 -4.12 -6.14
C LYS A 278 10.84 -4.16 -6.57
N HIS A 279 11.28 -5.27 -7.15
CA HIS A 279 12.65 -5.52 -7.56
C HIS A 279 12.86 -5.44 -9.08
N SER A 280 11.87 -4.95 -9.83
CA SER A 280 12.01 -4.73 -11.27
C SER A 280 13.02 -3.61 -11.53
N LYS A 281 13.99 -3.89 -12.42
CA LYS A 281 14.82 -2.86 -13.05
C LYS A 281 14.11 -2.18 -14.23
N HIS A 282 13.07 -2.83 -14.75
CA HIS A 282 12.33 -2.39 -15.93
C HIS A 282 11.06 -1.64 -15.55
N ILE A 283 10.71 -0.65 -16.37
CA ILE A 283 9.36 -0.08 -16.47
C ILE A 283 8.62 -0.85 -17.57
N LEU A 284 7.34 -1.13 -17.35
CA LEU A 284 6.43 -1.62 -18.38
C LEU A 284 5.66 -0.43 -18.97
N VAL A 285 5.70 -0.29 -20.30
CA VAL A 285 5.09 0.83 -21.04
C VAL A 285 3.97 0.29 -21.92
N SER A 286 2.76 0.82 -21.74
CA SER A 286 1.62 0.65 -22.64
C SER A 286 1.61 1.81 -23.63
N HIS A 287 1.77 1.52 -24.91
CA HIS A 287 1.88 2.55 -25.95
C HIS A 287 1.36 2.06 -27.30
N GLN A 288 0.92 2.99 -28.15
CA GLN A 288 0.70 2.69 -29.56
C GLN A 288 1.96 3.05 -30.35
N TYR A 289 2.54 2.06 -31.04
CA TYR A 289 3.79 2.15 -31.79
C TYR A 289 3.58 1.55 -33.18
N ASN A 290 3.93 2.30 -34.23
CA ASN A 290 3.64 1.95 -35.64
C ASN A 290 2.17 1.52 -35.83
N ASN A 291 1.27 2.26 -35.18
CA ASN A 291 -0.18 2.07 -35.09
C ASN A 291 -0.70 0.78 -34.41
N LYS A 292 0.16 -0.11 -33.91
CA LYS A 292 -0.23 -1.26 -33.07
C LYS A 292 -0.12 -0.93 -31.58
N TYR A 293 -0.89 -1.61 -30.73
CA TYR A 293 -0.84 -1.47 -29.28
C TYR A 293 0.17 -2.45 -28.69
N LEU A 294 1.19 -1.95 -28.01
CA LEU A 294 2.31 -2.72 -27.47
C LEU A 294 2.40 -2.59 -25.94
N LEU A 295 2.81 -3.69 -25.30
CA LEU A 295 3.34 -3.70 -23.95
C LEU A 295 4.85 -3.94 -24.03
N SER A 296 5.64 -2.89 -23.81
CA SER A 296 7.10 -2.90 -23.97
C SER A 296 7.81 -2.69 -22.63
N LEU A 297 8.82 -3.50 -22.32
CA LEU A 297 9.73 -3.21 -21.21
C LEU A 297 10.86 -2.28 -21.65
N THR A 298 11.32 -1.44 -20.72
CA THR A 298 12.55 -0.62 -20.84
C THR A 298 13.33 -0.60 -19.52
N ASP A 299 14.66 -0.61 -19.57
CA ASP A 299 15.52 -0.28 -18.41
C ASP A 299 15.92 1.21 -18.37
N GLY A 300 15.51 1.98 -19.37
CA GLY A 300 15.82 3.39 -19.60
C GLY A 300 16.94 3.63 -20.61
N ARG A 301 17.66 2.61 -21.10
CA ARG A 301 18.75 2.79 -22.06
C ARG A 301 18.31 2.65 -23.52
N ASP A 302 17.01 2.48 -23.73
CA ASP A 302 16.43 2.16 -25.04
C ASP A 302 16.05 3.42 -25.83
N ASP A 303 16.49 3.47 -27.09
CA ASP A 303 15.99 4.43 -28.09
C ASP A 303 15.15 3.67 -29.12
N TRP A 304 13.83 3.88 -29.10
CA TRP A 304 12.88 3.20 -29.98
C TRP A 304 12.54 3.98 -31.26
N ARG A 305 13.28 5.05 -31.58
CA ARG A 305 12.99 5.89 -32.77
C ARG A 305 13.21 5.13 -34.08
N ASP A 306 14.28 4.35 -34.16
CA ASP A 306 14.68 3.62 -35.37
C ASP A 306 14.27 2.14 -35.35
N SER A 307 13.95 1.56 -34.18
CA SER A 307 13.53 0.16 -34.05
C SER A 307 12.65 -0.11 -32.83
N GLU A 308 11.80 -1.14 -32.90
CA GLU A 308 10.93 -1.56 -31.78
C GLU A 308 11.72 -1.98 -30.53
N SER A 309 11.05 -2.01 -29.37
CA SER A 309 11.67 -2.55 -28.15
C SER A 309 12.13 -3.99 -28.35
N LYS A 310 13.37 -4.29 -27.96
CA LYS A 310 13.88 -5.67 -27.89
C LYS A 310 13.15 -6.50 -26.82
N GLN A 311 12.33 -5.86 -25.98
CA GLN A 311 11.53 -6.44 -24.91
C GLN A 311 10.02 -6.13 -25.03
N VAL A 312 9.44 -6.15 -26.24
CA VAL A 312 7.98 -6.30 -26.39
C VAL A 312 7.54 -7.60 -25.70
N LEU A 313 6.55 -7.51 -24.81
CA LEU A 313 5.90 -8.62 -24.12
C LEU A 313 4.63 -9.07 -24.84
N TYR A 314 3.84 -8.11 -25.35
CA TYR A 314 2.57 -8.33 -26.04
C TYR A 314 2.35 -7.25 -27.10
N GLN A 315 1.70 -7.63 -28.19
CA GLN A 315 1.31 -6.76 -29.29
C GLN A 315 -0.12 -7.10 -29.72
N SER A 316 -0.93 -6.07 -29.97
CA SER A 316 -2.34 -6.17 -30.31
C SER A 316 -2.73 -5.16 -31.39
N ASP A 317 -3.71 -5.52 -32.21
CA ASP A 317 -4.45 -4.57 -33.04
C ASP A 317 -5.70 -4.04 -32.27
N ASP A 318 -6.30 -4.85 -31.37
CA ASP A 318 -7.28 -4.38 -30.38
C ASP A 318 -6.63 -3.38 -29.40
N ALA A 319 -7.37 -2.36 -28.99
CA ALA A 319 -6.88 -1.32 -28.08
C ALA A 319 -6.66 -1.80 -26.64
N ILE A 320 -5.52 -1.39 -26.07
CA ILE A 320 -5.20 -1.51 -24.63
C ILE A 320 -5.42 -0.13 -24.01
N HIS A 321 -6.37 -0.03 -23.08
CA HIS A 321 -6.79 1.24 -22.48
C HIS A 321 -6.11 1.50 -21.13
N ASP A 322 -5.95 0.46 -20.31
CA ASP A 322 -5.38 0.56 -18.96
C ASP A 322 -4.66 -0.75 -18.59
N VAL A 323 -3.63 -0.66 -17.74
CA VAL A 323 -2.66 -1.72 -17.43
C VAL A 323 -2.23 -1.63 -15.96
N PHE A 324 -2.60 -2.63 -15.15
CA PHE A 324 -2.52 -2.54 -13.69
C PHE A 324 -2.17 -3.90 -13.05
N ILE A 325 -1.29 -3.90 -12.04
CA ILE A 325 -0.98 -5.09 -11.23
C ILE A 325 -1.97 -5.14 -10.06
N TYR A 326 -2.85 -6.14 -10.00
CA TYR A 326 -3.85 -6.24 -8.92
C TYR A 326 -3.22 -6.69 -7.59
N ARG A 327 -3.47 -5.91 -6.53
CA ARG A 327 -2.90 -6.08 -5.18
C ARG A 327 -3.94 -6.15 -4.06
N GLY A 328 -5.23 -6.13 -4.43
CA GLY A 328 -6.32 -6.27 -3.48
C GLY A 328 -6.41 -7.68 -2.88
N ARG A 329 -7.41 -7.87 -2.03
CA ARG A 329 -7.67 -9.11 -1.28
C ARG A 329 -9.03 -9.71 -1.60
N GLN A 330 -9.98 -8.94 -2.13
CA GLN A 330 -11.35 -9.40 -2.39
C GLN A 330 -11.45 -10.35 -3.59
N LEU A 331 -10.52 -10.27 -4.55
CA LEU A 331 -10.51 -11.09 -5.77
C LEU A 331 -9.24 -11.98 -5.79
N PRO A 332 -9.10 -12.98 -4.90
CA PRO A 332 -7.84 -13.70 -4.68
C PRO A 332 -7.29 -14.37 -5.94
N LEU A 333 -8.16 -14.80 -6.87
CA LEU A 333 -7.78 -15.40 -8.14
C LEU A 333 -7.13 -14.41 -9.13
N LEU A 334 -7.31 -13.10 -8.96
CA LEU A 334 -6.65 -12.07 -9.77
C LEU A 334 -5.32 -11.60 -9.16
N ARG A 335 -5.02 -11.98 -7.90
CA ARG A 335 -3.93 -11.38 -7.12
C ARG A 335 -2.57 -11.56 -7.76
N SER A 336 -1.80 -10.47 -7.77
CA SER A 336 -0.45 -10.37 -8.33
C SER A 336 -0.37 -10.60 -9.86
N LYS A 337 -1.51 -10.78 -10.56
CA LYS A 337 -1.58 -10.76 -12.02
C LYS A 337 -1.47 -9.33 -12.56
N LEU A 338 -0.87 -9.19 -13.74
CA LEU A 338 -1.06 -8.01 -14.58
C LEU A 338 -2.42 -8.12 -15.25
N LEU A 339 -3.27 -7.12 -15.06
CA LEU A 339 -4.56 -6.99 -15.70
C LEU A 339 -4.49 -5.95 -16.81
N LEU A 340 -5.16 -6.25 -17.91
CA LEU A 340 -5.29 -5.40 -19.09
C LEU A 340 -6.77 -5.06 -19.31
N LEU A 341 -7.11 -3.78 -19.38
CA LEU A 341 -8.40 -3.35 -19.89
C LEU A 341 -8.32 -3.24 -21.41
N ARG A 342 -9.09 -4.08 -22.11
CA ARG A 342 -9.21 -4.04 -23.58
C ARG A 342 -10.65 -3.80 -24.01
N GLN A 343 -10.81 -3.13 -25.15
CA GLN A 343 -12.10 -2.95 -25.81
C GLN A 343 -12.07 -3.67 -27.18
N LYS A 344 -13.08 -4.48 -27.48
CA LYS A 344 -13.27 -5.18 -28.75
C LYS A 344 -14.75 -5.26 -29.08
N GLU A 345 -15.14 -4.92 -30.31
CA GLU A 345 -16.55 -4.97 -30.76
C GLU A 345 -17.52 -4.23 -29.81
N GLN A 346 -17.10 -3.05 -29.32
CA GLN A 346 -17.78 -2.23 -28.28
C GLN A 346 -18.01 -2.92 -26.92
N ARG A 347 -17.40 -4.09 -26.67
CA ARG A 347 -17.41 -4.77 -25.38
C ARG A 347 -16.08 -4.59 -24.66
N TRP A 348 -16.16 -4.48 -23.33
CA TRP A 348 -15.02 -4.33 -22.45
C TRP A 348 -14.61 -5.66 -21.82
N TYR A 349 -13.30 -5.88 -21.70
CA TYR A 349 -12.72 -7.10 -21.15
C TYR A 349 -11.63 -6.74 -20.14
N ILE A 350 -11.63 -7.45 -19.01
CA ILE A 350 -10.50 -7.51 -18.10
C ILE A 350 -9.81 -8.85 -18.33
N ASP A 351 -8.66 -8.78 -19.00
CA ASP A 351 -7.78 -9.92 -19.20
C ASP A 351 -6.68 -9.94 -18.14
N SER A 352 -6.14 -11.11 -17.83
CA SER A 352 -4.83 -11.22 -17.20
C SER A 352 -3.74 -11.58 -18.21
N PHE A 353 -2.52 -11.11 -17.96
CA PHE A 353 -1.35 -11.42 -18.75
C PHE A 353 -0.19 -11.89 -17.86
N ALA A 354 0.15 -13.17 -17.96
CA ALA A 354 1.30 -13.74 -17.27
C ALA A 354 2.58 -13.55 -18.11
N PHE A 355 3.65 -13.03 -17.52
CA PHE A 355 4.94 -12.80 -18.19
C PHE A 355 6.12 -13.05 -17.24
N ASP A 356 7.28 -13.38 -17.78
CA ASP A 356 8.54 -13.48 -17.05
C ASP A 356 9.59 -12.58 -17.72
N PHE A 357 10.37 -11.85 -16.92
CA PHE A 357 11.45 -10.99 -17.43
C PHE A 357 12.59 -11.79 -18.12
N SER A 358 12.66 -13.10 -17.88
CA SER A 358 13.60 -14.04 -18.49
C SER A 358 13.08 -14.70 -19.78
N ASP A 359 11.83 -14.44 -20.20
CA ASP A 359 11.30 -15.01 -21.44
C ASP A 359 12.06 -14.52 -22.68
N ASN A 360 12.60 -15.48 -23.45
CA ASN A 360 13.10 -15.24 -24.80
C ASN A 360 11.95 -14.87 -25.77
N LYS A 361 12.23 -14.21 -26.90
CA LYS A 361 11.20 -13.73 -27.84
C LYS A 361 10.22 -14.85 -28.26
N LYS A 362 10.69 -16.05 -28.61
CA LYS A 362 9.84 -17.21 -28.97
C LYS A 362 8.90 -17.70 -27.85
N ASN A 363 9.21 -17.42 -26.58
CA ASN A 363 8.31 -17.70 -25.46
C ASN A 363 7.29 -16.56 -25.27
N ARG A 364 7.71 -15.29 -25.42
CA ARG A 364 6.82 -14.14 -25.32
C ARG A 364 5.77 -14.14 -26.44
N ASP A 365 6.19 -14.37 -27.67
CA ASP A 365 5.33 -14.43 -28.87
C ASP A 365 4.22 -15.52 -28.77
N LYS A 366 4.38 -16.50 -27.87
CA LYS A 366 3.37 -17.54 -27.59
C LYS A 366 2.39 -17.16 -26.47
N LYS A 367 2.75 -16.24 -25.58
CA LYS A 367 1.91 -15.84 -24.44
C LYS A 367 0.82 -14.89 -24.94
N LYS A 368 -0.42 -15.17 -24.55
CA LYS A 368 -1.60 -14.36 -24.87
C LYS A 368 -2.32 -13.99 -23.57
N PRO A 369 -3.03 -12.85 -23.52
CA PRO A 369 -3.92 -12.55 -22.42
C PRO A 369 -4.99 -13.63 -22.26
N LYS A 370 -5.30 -14.01 -21.02
CA LYS A 370 -6.46 -14.84 -20.68
C LYS A 370 -7.58 -13.88 -20.28
N ILE A 371 -8.75 -13.97 -20.93
CA ILE A 371 -9.95 -13.28 -20.46
C ILE A 371 -10.26 -13.82 -19.05
N GLU A 372 -10.32 -12.93 -18.06
CA GLU A 372 -10.80 -13.26 -16.70
C GLU A 372 -12.26 -12.83 -16.54
N TRP A 373 -12.66 -11.74 -17.21
CA TRP A 373 -14.02 -11.22 -17.17
C TRP A 373 -14.36 -10.38 -18.42
N SER A 374 -15.62 -10.44 -18.85
CA SER A 374 -16.21 -9.59 -19.89
C SER A 374 -17.35 -8.77 -19.30
N ILE A 375 -17.33 -7.45 -19.47
CA ILE A 375 -18.37 -6.57 -18.94
C ILE A 375 -19.58 -6.60 -19.88
N THR A 376 -20.76 -6.86 -19.35
CA THR A 376 -22.00 -6.96 -20.13
C THR A 376 -22.58 -5.58 -20.45
N SER A 377 -23.27 -5.47 -21.58
CA SER A 377 -23.93 -4.23 -22.03
C SER A 377 -25.14 -3.81 -21.19
N GLU A 378 -25.57 -4.64 -20.24
CA GLU A 378 -26.55 -4.28 -19.20
C GLU A 378 -25.91 -3.50 -18.04
N GLN A 379 -24.59 -3.65 -17.85
CA GLN A 379 -23.85 -2.99 -16.77
C GLN A 379 -23.23 -1.66 -17.21
N LEU A 380 -22.96 -1.46 -18.52
CA LEU A 380 -22.32 -0.26 -19.07
C LEU A 380 -22.94 0.16 -20.42
N PRO A 381 -23.00 1.47 -20.73
CA PRO A 381 -23.39 1.97 -22.06
C PRO A 381 -22.54 1.43 -23.22
N THR A 382 -23.13 1.34 -24.41
CA THR A 382 -22.46 0.86 -25.64
C THR A 382 -21.30 1.76 -26.10
N ASP A 383 -21.31 3.03 -25.72
CA ASP A 383 -20.29 4.05 -26.00
C ASP A 383 -19.41 4.37 -24.76
N SER A 384 -19.48 3.53 -23.72
CA SER A 384 -18.80 3.73 -22.43
C SER A 384 -17.30 3.98 -22.58
N GLN A 385 -16.78 4.91 -21.78
CA GLN A 385 -15.37 5.25 -21.67
C GLN A 385 -14.91 5.01 -20.23
N ILE A 386 -14.04 4.02 -20.07
CA ILE A 386 -13.59 3.54 -18.76
C ILE A 386 -12.19 4.10 -18.41
N ILE A 387 -12.02 4.48 -17.15
CA ILE A 387 -10.73 4.66 -16.48
C ILE A 387 -10.65 3.61 -15.36
N LEU A 388 -9.56 2.84 -15.27
CA LEU A 388 -9.32 2.02 -14.07
C LEU A 388 -8.56 2.83 -13.01
N SER A 389 -8.79 2.46 -11.76
CA SER A 389 -8.01 2.91 -10.62
C SER A 389 -8.03 1.82 -9.54
N SER A 390 -7.37 2.06 -8.42
CA SER A 390 -7.40 1.14 -7.28
C SER A 390 -7.62 1.91 -5.98
N ASN A 391 -8.50 1.41 -5.12
CA ASN A 391 -8.75 2.04 -3.82
C ASN A 391 -7.57 1.84 -2.84
N HIS A 392 -7.68 2.39 -1.63
CA HIS A 392 -6.63 2.34 -0.61
C HIS A 392 -6.19 0.92 -0.18
N SER A 393 -6.98 -0.12 -0.49
CA SER A 393 -6.68 -1.54 -0.23
C SER A 393 -6.17 -2.29 -1.47
N GLY A 394 -6.10 -1.65 -2.63
CA GLY A 394 -5.73 -2.26 -3.91
C GLY A 394 -6.88 -2.90 -4.68
N GLU A 395 -8.14 -2.67 -4.27
CA GLU A 395 -9.32 -3.19 -4.97
C GLU A 395 -9.64 -2.37 -6.24
N ILE A 396 -10.08 -3.06 -7.30
CA ILE A 396 -10.32 -2.46 -8.63
C ILE A 396 -11.51 -1.52 -8.58
N PHE A 397 -11.24 -0.26 -8.93
CA PHE A 397 -12.23 0.78 -9.17
C PHE A 397 -12.31 1.04 -10.68
N LEU A 398 -13.53 1.26 -11.17
CA LEU A 398 -13.86 1.46 -12.57
C LEU A 398 -14.71 2.73 -12.66
N LEU A 399 -14.15 3.80 -13.20
CA LEU A 399 -14.88 5.04 -13.45
C LEU A 399 -15.40 5.03 -14.89
N GLU A 400 -16.71 4.96 -15.04
CA GLU A 400 -17.40 5.13 -16.31
C GLU A 400 -17.70 6.63 -16.52
N LYS A 401 -17.24 7.21 -17.63
CA LYS A 401 -17.31 8.66 -17.88
C LYS A 401 -18.60 9.15 -18.53
N THR A 402 -19.32 8.31 -19.25
CA THR A 402 -20.55 8.67 -19.97
C THR A 402 -21.72 8.87 -18.99
N ILE A 403 -21.91 7.92 -18.05
CA ILE A 403 -22.90 7.99 -16.96
C ILE A 403 -22.32 8.47 -15.62
N ASN A 404 -21.02 8.79 -15.56
CA ASN A 404 -20.33 9.40 -14.42
C ASN A 404 -20.43 8.59 -13.12
N ILE A 405 -20.37 7.26 -13.23
CA ILE A 405 -20.48 6.35 -12.09
C ILE A 405 -19.11 5.74 -11.77
N LEU A 406 -18.74 5.79 -10.50
CA LEU A 406 -17.64 5.02 -9.95
C LEU A 406 -18.16 3.67 -9.47
N PHE A 407 -17.66 2.58 -10.04
CA PHE A 407 -17.95 1.22 -9.62
C PHE A 407 -16.74 0.57 -8.94
N ARG A 408 -16.99 -0.44 -8.10
CA ARG A 408 -16.00 -1.39 -7.59
C ARG A 408 -16.30 -2.76 -8.19
N LEU A 409 -15.26 -3.42 -8.71
CA LEU A 409 -15.37 -4.83 -9.11
C LEU A 409 -15.41 -5.71 -7.86
N THR A 410 -16.39 -6.60 -7.77
CA THR A 410 -16.45 -7.65 -6.75
C THR A 410 -16.75 -8.99 -7.40
N GLN A 411 -16.46 -10.10 -6.70
CA GLN A 411 -16.95 -11.41 -7.07
C GLN A 411 -18.31 -11.63 -6.39
N GLN A 412 -19.27 -12.18 -7.12
CA GLN A 412 -20.58 -12.54 -6.60
C GLN A 412 -20.40 -13.78 -5.72
N ALA A 413 -20.71 -13.65 -4.43
CA ALA A 413 -20.95 -14.83 -3.62
C ALA A 413 -22.25 -15.47 -4.13
N LEU A 414 -22.25 -16.78 -4.37
CA LEU A 414 -23.47 -17.52 -4.73
C LEU A 414 -24.47 -17.42 -3.57
N VAL A 415 -25.42 -16.50 -3.69
CA VAL A 415 -26.60 -16.43 -2.83
C VAL A 415 -27.55 -17.52 -3.30
N ASN A 416 -27.86 -18.48 -2.42
CA ASN A 416 -28.86 -19.49 -2.73
C ASN A 416 -30.24 -18.82 -2.84
N GLU A 417 -30.72 -18.56 -4.05
CA GLU A 417 -32.12 -18.18 -4.31
C GLU A 417 -33.07 -19.36 -4.06
N ASN A 418 -33.30 -19.64 -2.78
CA ASN A 418 -34.45 -20.42 -2.30
C ASN A 418 -35.51 -19.49 -1.71
N VAL A 419 -35.84 -18.42 -2.44
CA VAL A 419 -37.13 -17.73 -2.29
C VAL A 419 -38.04 -18.35 -3.33
N ALA A 420 -38.89 -19.27 -2.89
CA ALA A 420 -39.83 -19.95 -3.78
C ALA A 420 -40.77 -18.94 -4.43
N ALA A 421 -41.07 -19.12 -5.72
CA ALA A 421 -42.15 -18.41 -6.37
C ALA A 421 -43.49 -18.73 -5.67
N SER A 422 -44.27 -17.71 -5.40
CA SER A 422 -45.68 -17.81 -5.00
C SER A 422 -46.45 -16.75 -5.78
N ASP A 423 -47.45 -17.19 -6.54
CA ASP A 423 -48.08 -16.40 -7.60
C ASP A 423 -48.93 -15.21 -7.12
N GLU A 424 -49.48 -14.50 -8.10
CA GLU A 424 -50.14 -13.21 -7.99
C GLU A 424 -51.37 -13.14 -7.05
N ASN A 425 -51.80 -11.89 -6.82
CA ASN A 425 -53.19 -11.49 -6.64
C ASN A 425 -53.96 -12.05 -5.43
N ASN A 426 -54.16 -11.21 -4.41
CA ASN A 426 -55.47 -10.56 -4.24
C ASN A 426 -55.45 -9.37 -3.27
N THR A 427 -56.18 -8.31 -3.61
CA THR A 427 -56.39 -7.14 -2.77
C THR A 427 -57.40 -7.43 -1.66
N ARG A 428 -57.06 -7.19 -0.39
CA ARG A 428 -58.06 -7.05 0.69
C ARG A 428 -57.55 -6.23 1.87
N GLU A 429 -58.25 -5.14 2.16
CA GLU A 429 -58.08 -4.39 3.40
C GLU A 429 -58.49 -5.26 4.60
N THR A 430 -57.71 -5.23 5.68
CA THR A 430 -58.11 -5.78 6.97
C THR A 430 -57.71 -4.84 8.11
N ASN A 431 -58.66 -4.55 8.99
CA ASN A 431 -58.49 -3.58 10.08
C ASN A 431 -57.55 -4.11 11.17
N LEU A 432 -56.61 -3.29 11.64
CA LEU A 432 -55.77 -3.64 12.78
C LEU A 432 -56.58 -3.57 14.10
N PRO A 433 -56.58 -4.63 14.94
CA PRO A 433 -57.09 -4.54 16.30
C PRO A 433 -56.13 -3.79 17.23
N ASN A 434 -56.67 -3.24 18.32
CA ASN A 434 -56.07 -2.15 19.12
C ASN A 434 -54.86 -2.53 20.02
N ASN A 435 -54.13 -3.60 19.69
CA ASN A 435 -53.05 -4.18 20.54
C ASN A 435 -51.63 -3.73 20.15
N SER A 436 -51.46 -2.90 19.12
CA SER A 436 -50.14 -2.50 18.60
C SER A 436 -49.24 -1.82 19.63
N ILE A 437 -49.80 -1.04 20.57
CA ILE A 437 -49.07 -0.33 21.61
C ILE A 437 -48.37 -1.30 22.59
N PHE A 438 -49.05 -2.39 22.98
CA PHE A 438 -48.46 -3.41 23.85
C PHE A 438 -47.35 -4.19 23.15
N ILE A 439 -47.51 -4.47 21.85
CA ILE A 439 -46.48 -5.10 21.02
C ILE A 439 -45.24 -4.18 20.91
N LEU A 440 -45.44 -2.88 20.66
CA LEU A 440 -44.37 -1.88 20.61
C LEU A 440 -43.60 -1.79 21.94
N LEU A 441 -44.31 -1.75 23.08
CA LEU A 441 -43.70 -1.76 24.40
C LEU A 441 -42.89 -3.03 24.67
N PHE A 442 -43.41 -4.20 24.25
CA PHE A 442 -42.69 -5.46 24.41
C PHE A 442 -41.42 -5.50 23.55
N ILE A 443 -41.47 -4.99 22.31
CA ILE A 443 -40.30 -4.83 21.44
C ILE A 443 -39.27 -3.88 22.05
N LEU A 444 -39.68 -2.76 22.65
CA LEU A 444 -38.78 -1.83 23.32
C LEU A 444 -38.08 -2.44 24.54
N VAL A 445 -38.79 -3.27 25.33
CA VAL A 445 -38.19 -4.03 26.44
C VAL A 445 -37.24 -5.12 25.93
N LEU A 446 -37.58 -5.79 24.82
CA LEU A 446 -36.70 -6.77 24.16
C LEU A 446 -35.41 -6.10 23.65
N LEU A 447 -35.52 -4.95 22.96
CA LEU A 447 -34.37 -4.18 22.49
C LEU A 447 -33.52 -3.63 23.65
N GLY A 448 -34.15 -3.15 24.71
CA GLY A 448 -33.46 -2.68 25.92
C GLY A 448 -32.71 -3.79 26.65
N THR A 449 -33.28 -5.00 26.74
CA THR A 449 -32.62 -6.17 27.34
C THR A 449 -31.52 -6.72 26.45
N ILE A 450 -31.71 -6.79 25.12
CA ILE A 450 -30.66 -7.14 24.15
C ILE A 450 -29.49 -6.14 24.24
N TYR A 451 -29.77 -4.83 24.26
CA TYR A 451 -28.75 -3.79 24.41
C TYR A 451 -28.00 -3.89 25.75
N TYR A 452 -28.70 -4.14 26.86
CA TYR A 452 -28.08 -4.39 28.16
C TYR A 452 -27.21 -5.65 28.15
N TRP A 453 -27.65 -6.72 27.48
CA TRP A 453 -26.90 -7.96 27.32
C TRP A 453 -25.63 -7.74 26.49
N PHE A 454 -25.70 -7.04 25.34
CA PHE A 454 -24.53 -6.64 24.55
C PHE A 454 -23.57 -5.73 25.33
N LYS A 455 -24.08 -4.79 26.12
CA LYS A 455 -23.28 -3.88 26.95
C LYS A 455 -22.56 -4.60 28.09
N ARG A 456 -23.18 -5.64 28.67
CA ARG A 456 -22.62 -6.51 29.71
C ARG A 456 -21.66 -7.56 29.13
N ASN A 457 -22.03 -8.19 28.03
CA ASN A 457 -21.21 -9.15 27.28
C ASN A 457 -20.33 -8.45 26.24
N ARG A 458 -19.48 -7.51 26.68
CA ARG A 458 -18.29 -7.13 25.92
C ARG A 458 -17.38 -8.36 25.84
N HIS A 459 -17.55 -9.17 24.78
CA HIS A 459 -16.89 -10.47 24.61
C HIS A 459 -15.40 -10.40 24.95
N SER A 460 -15.03 -11.03 26.06
CA SER A 460 -13.64 -11.07 26.50
C SER A 460 -12.86 -11.93 25.53
N VAL A 461 -11.84 -11.36 24.88
CA VAL A 461 -10.99 -12.07 23.91
C VAL A 461 -10.29 -13.29 24.54
N LYS A 462 -10.23 -13.36 25.87
CA LYS A 462 -9.79 -14.53 26.65
C LYS A 462 -10.73 -15.74 26.52
N VAL A 463 -11.95 -15.60 26.00
CA VAL A 463 -12.91 -16.70 25.75
C VAL A 463 -12.61 -17.39 24.42
N ILE A 464 -12.38 -16.62 23.35
CA ILE A 464 -12.00 -17.14 22.02
C ILE A 464 -10.75 -18.02 22.14
N VAL A 465 -9.72 -17.52 22.85
CA VAL A 465 -8.45 -18.24 23.11
C VAL A 465 -8.56 -19.36 24.17
N ARG A 466 -9.78 -19.69 24.63
CA ARG A 466 -10.08 -20.92 25.40
C ARG A 466 -10.78 -21.97 24.54
N GLN A 467 -11.66 -21.53 23.63
CA GLN A 467 -12.43 -22.40 22.73
C GLN A 467 -11.64 -22.89 21.51
N GLN A 468 -10.62 -22.15 21.07
CA GLN A 468 -9.70 -22.56 20.01
C GLN A 468 -8.47 -23.27 20.59
N PHE A 469 -7.87 -24.19 19.83
CA PHE A 469 -6.58 -24.80 20.16
C PHE A 469 -5.50 -23.70 20.26
N SER A 470 -4.41 -23.94 20.99
CA SER A 470 -3.39 -22.92 21.29
C SER A 470 -2.00 -23.21 20.73
N ALA A 471 -1.75 -24.45 20.35
CA ALA A 471 -0.54 -24.91 19.67
C ALA A 471 -0.87 -26.15 18.82
N LEU A 472 -0.02 -26.39 17.82
CA LEU A 472 0.09 -27.64 17.10
C LEU A 472 1.56 -28.07 17.08
N GLU A 473 1.82 -29.35 17.22
CA GLU A 473 3.16 -29.95 17.21
C GLU A 473 3.18 -31.18 16.29
N LEU A 474 4.33 -31.43 15.65
CA LEU A 474 4.53 -32.51 14.68
C LEU A 474 5.00 -33.77 15.41
N SER A 475 4.48 -34.95 15.05
CA SER A 475 4.98 -36.22 15.58
C SER A 475 6.45 -36.47 15.20
N GLU A 476 7.18 -37.25 16.00
CA GLU A 476 8.57 -37.65 15.66
C GLU A 476 8.66 -38.39 14.32
N SER A 477 7.58 -39.07 13.92
CA SER A 477 7.44 -39.72 12.61
C SER A 477 7.16 -38.76 11.44
N CYS A 478 6.95 -37.46 11.69
CA CYS A 478 6.54 -36.45 10.71
C CYS A 478 5.26 -36.81 9.92
N GLN A 479 4.37 -37.60 10.52
CA GLN A 479 3.14 -38.10 9.91
C GLN A 479 1.87 -37.54 10.53
N GLN A 480 1.90 -37.12 11.81
CA GLN A 480 0.72 -36.67 12.55
C GLN A 480 0.91 -35.27 13.14
N VAL A 481 -0.19 -34.52 13.27
CA VAL A 481 -0.26 -33.21 13.92
C VAL A 481 -1.05 -33.35 15.21
N SER A 482 -0.40 -33.12 16.35
CA SER A 482 -1.01 -33.09 17.67
C SER A 482 -1.44 -31.68 18.03
N LEU A 483 -2.66 -31.51 18.55
CA LEU A 483 -3.29 -30.22 18.88
C LEU A 483 -3.53 -30.07 20.39
N TYR A 484 -3.23 -28.89 20.93
CA TYR A 484 -3.18 -28.65 22.38
C TYR A 484 -3.96 -27.39 22.79
N HIS A 485 -4.94 -27.53 23.70
CA HIS A 485 -5.52 -26.37 24.37
C HIS A 485 -4.58 -25.79 25.44
N ARG A 486 -4.86 -24.53 25.79
CA ARG A 486 -3.95 -23.70 26.56
C ARG A 486 -3.71 -24.26 27.97
N HIS A 487 -2.45 -24.54 28.30
CA HIS A 487 -1.98 -25.13 29.58
C HIS A 487 -2.15 -26.66 29.74
N GLN A 488 -2.61 -27.38 28.72
CA GLN A 488 -2.46 -28.84 28.66
C GLN A 488 -1.01 -29.24 28.36
N LYS A 489 -0.66 -30.51 28.65
CA LYS A 489 0.57 -31.18 28.22
C LYS A 489 0.34 -32.33 27.24
N ASN A 490 -0.88 -32.86 27.20
CA ASN A 490 -1.29 -33.95 26.33
C ASN A 490 -2.03 -33.34 25.13
N ALA A 491 -1.98 -34.00 23.97
CA ALA A 491 -2.81 -33.62 22.83
C ALA A 491 -4.28 -33.92 23.13
N GLU A 492 -5.18 -33.01 22.74
CA GLU A 492 -6.63 -33.21 22.83
C GLU A 492 -7.22 -33.74 21.51
N ALA A 493 -6.54 -33.48 20.38
CA ALA A 493 -6.79 -34.11 19.10
C ALA A 493 -5.45 -34.39 18.39
N THR A 494 -5.40 -35.45 17.59
CA THR A 494 -4.27 -35.78 16.70
C THR A 494 -4.82 -36.10 15.32
N ILE A 495 -4.21 -35.55 14.27
CA ILE A 495 -4.67 -35.64 12.88
C ILE A 495 -3.54 -36.19 12.01
N ASP A 496 -3.79 -37.23 11.22
CA ASP A 496 -2.83 -37.68 10.22
C ASP A 496 -2.71 -36.65 9.08
N ILE A 497 -1.48 -36.28 8.70
CA ILE A 497 -1.24 -35.24 7.69
C ILE A 497 -1.80 -35.64 6.32
N VAL A 498 -1.83 -36.94 6.03
CA VAL A 498 -2.45 -37.51 4.82
C VAL A 498 -3.99 -37.38 4.79
N ASP A 499 -4.61 -37.04 5.92
CA ASP A 499 -6.05 -36.83 6.07
C ASP A 499 -6.45 -35.36 6.09
N ILE A 500 -5.48 -34.42 6.13
CA ILE A 500 -5.74 -32.99 5.95
C ILE A 500 -6.09 -32.74 4.47
N VAL A 501 -7.26 -32.16 4.19
CA VAL A 501 -7.69 -31.77 2.84
C VAL A 501 -7.52 -30.27 2.57
N SER A 502 -7.50 -29.44 3.62
CA SER A 502 -7.12 -28.03 3.51
C SER A 502 -6.49 -27.45 4.78
N SER A 503 -5.66 -26.43 4.56
CA SER A 503 -4.99 -25.61 5.57
C SER A 503 -5.24 -24.14 5.21
N GLU A 504 -6.15 -23.50 5.94
CA GLU A 504 -6.56 -22.11 5.75
C GLU A 504 -5.96 -21.19 6.83
N ILE A 505 -5.36 -20.08 6.41
CA ILE A 505 -4.78 -19.07 7.30
C ILE A 505 -5.75 -17.92 7.46
N LYS A 506 -6.11 -17.62 8.70
CA LYS A 506 -6.98 -16.50 9.06
C LYS A 506 -6.21 -15.41 9.79
N PHE A 507 -6.44 -14.16 9.37
CA PHE A 507 -5.98 -12.97 10.04
C PHE A 507 -7.18 -12.12 10.45
N ASN A 508 -7.37 -11.92 11.76
CA ASN A 508 -8.61 -11.35 12.32
C ASN A 508 -9.87 -12.04 11.74
N GLU A 509 -9.89 -13.37 11.75
CA GLU A 509 -10.92 -14.28 11.17
C GLU A 509 -11.13 -14.19 9.64
N HIS A 510 -10.51 -13.25 8.92
CA HIS A 510 -10.53 -13.23 7.46
C HIS A 510 -9.48 -14.16 6.86
N SER A 511 -9.88 -14.99 5.89
CA SER A 511 -8.96 -15.83 5.11
C SER A 511 -7.95 -14.98 4.34
N ILE A 512 -6.66 -15.37 4.36
CA ILE A 512 -5.59 -14.68 3.63
C ILE A 512 -4.66 -15.62 2.83
N CYS A 513 -4.76 -16.93 3.04
CA CYS A 513 -4.11 -17.96 2.24
C CYS A 513 -4.82 -19.29 2.48
N ILE A 514 -5.02 -20.08 1.42
CA ILE A 514 -5.57 -21.44 1.48
C ILE A 514 -4.62 -22.36 0.72
N VAL A 515 -4.17 -23.41 1.40
CA VAL A 515 -3.49 -24.56 0.81
C VAL A 515 -4.47 -25.73 0.80
N ASN A 516 -4.75 -26.33 -0.35
CA ASN A 516 -5.66 -27.47 -0.50
C ASN A 516 -5.28 -28.31 -1.74
N THR A 517 -6.04 -29.37 -2.03
CA THR A 517 -5.79 -30.31 -3.14
C THR A 517 -6.09 -29.77 -4.55
N GLN A 518 -6.62 -28.56 -4.72
CA GLN A 518 -7.01 -28.01 -6.02
C GLN A 518 -5.80 -27.53 -6.86
N LEU A 519 -5.92 -27.55 -8.18
CA LEU A 519 -4.84 -27.11 -9.09
C LEU A 519 -4.42 -25.66 -8.77
N GLY A 520 -3.12 -25.43 -8.53
CA GLY A 520 -2.58 -24.10 -8.21
C GLY A 520 -2.78 -23.66 -6.75
N HIS A 521 -3.39 -24.49 -5.89
CA HIS A 521 -3.57 -24.23 -4.46
C HIS A 521 -2.48 -24.84 -3.55
N GLY A 522 -1.33 -25.23 -4.11
CA GLY A 522 -0.13 -25.59 -3.34
C GLY A 522 0.55 -24.38 -2.69
N PHE A 523 1.76 -24.57 -2.15
CA PHE A 523 2.55 -23.50 -1.54
C PHE A 523 3.88 -23.26 -2.26
N ASN A 524 4.30 -22.02 -2.40
CA ASN A 524 5.53 -21.68 -3.14
C ASN A 524 6.20 -20.41 -2.57
N ASN A 525 7.39 -20.09 -3.08
CA ASN A 525 8.19 -18.96 -2.58
C ASN A 525 7.45 -17.61 -2.74
N ASP A 526 6.63 -17.47 -3.78
CA ASP A 526 5.86 -16.25 -4.04
C ASP A 526 4.67 -16.13 -3.07
N ARG A 527 3.94 -17.23 -2.81
CA ARG A 527 2.91 -17.33 -1.76
C ARG A 527 3.49 -17.07 -0.35
N GLU A 528 4.68 -17.58 -0.02
CA GLU A 528 5.39 -17.22 1.22
C GLU A 528 5.70 -15.72 1.26
N GLN A 529 6.21 -15.13 0.17
CA GLN A 529 6.54 -13.71 0.12
C GLN A 529 5.28 -12.81 0.26
N ASP A 530 4.19 -13.15 -0.43
CA ASP A 530 2.92 -12.43 -0.40
C ASP A 530 2.25 -12.50 0.99
N LEU A 531 2.35 -13.66 1.65
CA LEU A 531 1.83 -13.87 3.01
C LEU A 531 2.68 -13.13 4.06
N ARG A 532 4.02 -13.18 3.94
CA ARG A 532 4.93 -12.36 4.76
C ARG A 532 4.68 -10.87 4.56
N ALA A 533 4.39 -10.41 3.34
CA ALA A 533 4.09 -9.00 3.06
C ALA A 533 2.82 -8.51 3.79
N ILE A 534 1.77 -9.34 3.87
CA ILE A 534 0.56 -9.03 4.68
C ILE A 534 0.94 -8.82 6.14
N PHE A 535 1.68 -9.75 6.75
CA PHE A 535 2.03 -9.66 8.15
C PHE A 535 3.04 -8.54 8.47
N VAL A 536 3.97 -8.23 7.56
CA VAL A 536 4.87 -7.07 7.70
C VAL A 536 4.08 -5.76 7.65
N ASN A 537 3.12 -5.62 6.73
CA ASN A 537 2.30 -4.41 6.61
C ASN A 537 1.29 -4.25 7.76
N GLU A 538 0.92 -5.32 8.47
CA GLU A 538 0.22 -5.18 9.75
C GLU A 538 1.19 -4.94 10.92
N LYS A 539 2.42 -5.47 10.90
CA LYS A 539 3.42 -5.26 11.96
C LYS A 539 3.70 -3.77 12.21
N THR A 540 3.75 -2.98 11.14
CA THR A 540 3.97 -1.51 11.16
C THR A 540 2.79 -0.74 11.77
N ASN A 541 1.55 -1.24 11.66
CA ASN A 541 0.40 -0.60 12.29
C ASN A 541 0.53 -0.65 13.82
N LYS A 542 0.53 0.52 14.47
CA LYS A 542 0.56 0.64 15.93
C LYS A 542 -0.65 -0.06 16.54
N MET A 543 -0.43 -0.80 17.63
CA MET A 543 -1.52 -1.34 18.45
C MET A 543 -2.06 -0.21 19.33
N VAL A 544 -3.21 0.34 18.94
CA VAL A 544 -4.02 1.26 19.76
C VAL A 544 -5.02 0.47 20.61
N ASP A 545 -5.64 1.11 21.61
CA ASP A 545 -6.67 0.43 22.41
C ASP A 545 -7.85 -0.02 21.52
N GLY A 546 -8.56 -1.06 21.95
CA GLY A 546 -9.59 -1.74 21.18
C GLY A 546 -9.06 -2.64 20.06
N LYS A 547 -7.98 -2.25 19.34
CA LYS A 547 -7.49 -2.99 18.15
C LYS A 547 -7.09 -4.42 18.51
N ILE A 548 -7.68 -5.38 17.80
CA ILE A 548 -7.33 -6.81 17.86
C ILE A 548 -6.36 -7.16 16.71
N ARG A 549 -5.39 -8.03 17.00
CA ARG A 549 -4.51 -8.69 16.05
C ARG A 549 -4.46 -10.18 16.37
N GLN A 550 -5.05 -10.98 15.50
CA GLN A 550 -5.18 -12.43 15.62
C GLN A 550 -4.58 -13.11 14.38
N ILE A 551 -3.86 -14.22 14.60
CA ILE A 551 -3.50 -15.18 13.55
C ILE A 551 -4.04 -16.53 14.00
N SER A 552 -4.89 -17.13 13.18
CA SER A 552 -5.41 -18.49 13.34
C SER A 552 -5.05 -19.34 12.12
N LEU A 553 -4.83 -20.63 12.35
CA LEU A 553 -4.74 -21.67 11.33
C LEU A 553 -5.99 -22.55 11.48
N LEU A 554 -6.70 -22.82 10.38
CA LEU A 554 -7.78 -23.78 10.31
C LEU A 554 -7.32 -24.96 9.47
N LEU A 555 -7.24 -26.14 10.09
CA LEU A 555 -7.03 -27.41 9.39
C LEU A 555 -8.38 -28.09 9.21
N THR A 556 -8.64 -28.64 8.02
CA THR A 556 -9.84 -29.43 7.73
C THR A 556 -9.43 -30.83 7.28
N ASP A 557 -10.06 -31.86 7.84
CA ASP A 557 -9.80 -33.26 7.50
C ASP A 557 -10.73 -33.79 6.38
N LYS A 558 -10.50 -35.05 5.95
CA LYS A 558 -11.36 -35.78 4.99
C LYS A 558 -12.81 -35.95 5.46
N GLN A 559 -13.07 -35.92 6.76
CA GLN A 559 -14.40 -36.02 7.36
C GLN A 559 -15.13 -34.66 7.42
N LYS A 560 -14.44 -33.57 7.02
CA LYS A 560 -14.85 -32.15 7.11
C LYS A 560 -14.86 -31.59 8.54
N ASN A 561 -14.18 -32.22 9.50
CA ASN A 561 -13.96 -31.64 10.82
C ASN A 561 -12.98 -30.45 10.71
N GLY A 562 -13.35 -29.31 11.29
CA GLY A 562 -12.58 -28.06 11.23
C GLY A 562 -11.88 -27.71 12.55
N TYR A 563 -10.56 -27.82 12.57
CA TYR A 563 -9.71 -27.60 13.75
C TYR A 563 -9.08 -26.20 13.71
N THR A 564 -9.53 -25.28 14.56
CA THR A 564 -9.01 -23.90 14.61
C THR A 564 -7.96 -23.72 15.70
N ILE A 565 -6.71 -23.42 15.30
CA ILE A 565 -5.57 -23.14 16.18
C ILE A 565 -5.28 -21.63 16.24
N CYS A 566 -5.38 -21.03 17.42
CA CYS A 566 -5.15 -19.61 17.70
C CYS A 566 -3.67 -19.32 18.02
N LEU A 567 -2.82 -19.26 16.99
CA LEU A 567 -1.37 -19.12 17.11
C LEU A 567 -0.93 -17.77 17.70
N TYR A 568 -1.61 -16.68 17.33
CA TYR A 568 -1.35 -15.34 17.86
C TYR A 568 -2.64 -14.61 18.24
N MET A 569 -2.65 -13.96 19.41
CA MET A 569 -3.70 -13.04 19.80
C MET A 569 -3.15 -11.89 20.64
N ARG A 570 -3.47 -10.65 20.27
CA ARG A 570 -3.20 -9.43 21.03
C ARG A 570 -4.35 -8.43 20.89
N LYS A 571 -4.73 -7.76 21.98
CA LYS A 571 -5.67 -6.62 21.97
C LYS A 571 -5.00 -5.39 22.59
N GLY A 572 -4.76 -4.34 21.81
CA GLY A 572 -4.05 -3.14 22.28
C GLY A 572 -2.69 -3.45 22.89
N SER A 573 -2.49 -3.11 24.17
CA SER A 573 -1.33 -3.52 24.98
C SER A 573 -1.22 -5.05 25.13
N ASP A 574 -2.35 -5.71 25.33
CA ASP A 574 -2.44 -7.02 25.98
C ASP A 574 -2.15 -8.16 24.99
N ARG A 575 -0.96 -8.76 25.08
CA ARG A 575 -0.64 -10.00 24.37
C ARG A 575 -1.24 -11.19 25.13
N ILE A 576 -2.15 -11.91 24.49
CA ILE A 576 -2.90 -13.01 25.10
C ILE A 576 -2.21 -14.36 24.87
N THR A 577 -1.54 -14.56 23.71
CA THR A 577 -0.71 -15.75 23.43
C THR A 577 0.73 -15.62 23.95
N LYS A 578 1.44 -16.76 24.06
CA LYS A 578 2.83 -16.81 24.53
C LYS A 578 3.85 -16.42 23.45
N LYS A 579 3.77 -17.04 22.27
CA LYS A 579 4.75 -16.89 21.18
C LYS A 579 4.79 -15.44 20.66
N SER A 580 5.96 -15.00 20.18
CA SER A 580 6.09 -13.68 19.56
C SER A 580 5.44 -13.62 18.17
N TYR A 581 5.10 -12.42 17.72
CA TYR A 581 4.48 -12.22 16.40
C TYR A 581 5.37 -12.71 15.25
N VAL A 582 6.70 -12.60 15.39
CA VAL A 582 7.65 -13.05 14.35
C VAL A 582 7.76 -14.57 14.33
N GLN A 583 7.91 -15.22 15.50
CA GLN A 583 7.96 -16.68 15.59
C GLN A 583 6.71 -17.34 14.99
N VAL A 584 5.52 -16.82 15.29
CA VAL A 584 4.27 -17.35 14.71
C VAL A 584 4.25 -17.22 13.18
N ILE A 585 4.80 -16.15 12.60
CA ILE A 585 4.86 -16.00 11.14
C ILE A 585 5.83 -17.02 10.53
N ASP A 586 7.01 -17.22 11.12
CA ASP A 586 8.00 -18.16 10.59
C ASP A 586 7.50 -19.62 10.69
N GLU A 587 7.02 -20.03 11.87
CA GLU A 587 6.39 -21.35 12.09
C GLU A 587 5.22 -21.60 11.12
N LEU A 588 4.40 -20.58 10.84
CA LEU A 588 3.27 -20.70 9.93
C LEU A 588 3.72 -20.94 8.48
N MET A 589 4.83 -20.33 8.04
CA MET A 589 5.39 -20.67 6.71
C MET A 589 5.88 -22.12 6.68
N ASP A 590 6.52 -22.58 7.75
CA ASP A 590 6.99 -23.97 7.87
C ASP A 590 5.84 -24.97 7.76
N TRP A 591 4.71 -24.70 8.44
CA TRP A 591 3.48 -25.48 8.32
C TRP A 591 2.86 -25.42 6.91
N CYS A 592 2.82 -24.25 6.25
CA CYS A 592 2.29 -24.14 4.90
C CYS A 592 3.13 -24.87 3.85
N TRP A 593 4.47 -24.89 4.01
CA TRP A 593 5.35 -25.70 3.17
C TRP A 593 5.14 -27.20 3.43
N LEU A 594 5.16 -27.63 4.69
CA LEU A 594 5.00 -29.04 5.06
C LEU A 594 3.64 -29.61 4.60
N ILE A 595 2.55 -28.89 4.85
CA ILE A 595 1.21 -29.33 4.44
C ILE A 595 1.07 -29.26 2.91
N GLY A 596 1.55 -28.20 2.26
CA GLY A 596 1.53 -28.09 0.80
C GLY A 596 2.24 -29.23 0.08
N GLU A 597 3.43 -29.63 0.57
CA GLU A 597 4.20 -30.75 0.03
C GLU A 597 3.47 -32.08 0.16
N LYS A 598 2.63 -32.26 1.20
CA LYS A 598 1.88 -33.51 1.43
C LYS A 598 0.53 -33.56 0.73
N ILE A 599 -0.21 -32.45 0.66
CA ILE A 599 -1.60 -32.44 0.14
C ILE A 599 -1.70 -31.94 -1.31
N ASN A 600 -0.67 -31.29 -1.84
CA ASN A 600 -0.64 -30.77 -3.21
C ASN A 600 0.80 -30.60 -3.71
N ALA A 601 1.52 -31.73 -3.81
CA ALA A 601 2.93 -31.75 -4.24
C ALA A 601 3.14 -31.09 -5.60
N ASP A 602 2.28 -31.37 -6.58
CA ASP A 602 2.44 -30.89 -7.96
C ASP A 602 2.27 -29.36 -8.12
N SER A 603 1.44 -28.73 -7.26
CA SER A 603 1.31 -27.26 -7.22
C SER A 603 2.24 -26.60 -6.18
N THR A 604 3.05 -27.38 -5.46
CA THR A 604 3.96 -26.89 -4.41
C THR A 604 5.39 -26.78 -4.93
N GLY A 605 6.02 -25.64 -4.70
CA GLY A 605 7.37 -25.37 -5.18
C GLY A 605 8.45 -26.15 -4.41
N LYS A 606 9.70 -26.04 -4.85
CA LYS A 606 10.84 -26.40 -3.99
C LYS A 606 11.21 -25.20 -3.12
N ARG A 607 11.20 -25.39 -1.80
CA ARG A 607 11.54 -24.36 -0.82
C ARG A 607 13.01 -23.97 -0.94
N LYS A 608 13.30 -22.67 -1.09
CA LYS A 608 14.68 -22.16 -1.07
C LYS A 608 15.18 -22.14 0.37
N VAL A 609 15.89 -23.19 0.77
CA VAL A 609 16.43 -23.35 2.14
C VAL A 609 17.29 -22.15 2.53
N LYS A 610 16.94 -21.48 3.64
CA LYS A 610 17.83 -20.52 4.29
C LYS A 610 19.02 -21.28 4.88
N SER A 611 20.24 -20.86 4.59
CA SER A 611 21.44 -21.34 5.26
C SER A 611 21.42 -20.91 6.72
N ILE A 612 20.97 -21.81 7.61
CA ILE A 612 21.08 -21.64 9.06
C ILE A 612 22.56 -21.80 9.43
N VAL A 613 23.26 -20.68 9.57
CA VAL A 613 24.53 -20.66 10.30
C VAL A 613 24.21 -20.88 11.77
N LEU A 614 24.27 -22.14 12.20
CA LEU A 614 24.21 -22.48 13.62
C LEU A 614 25.31 -21.70 14.36
N PRO A 615 24.99 -20.93 15.41
CA PRO A 615 26.01 -20.29 16.22
C PRO A 615 26.93 -21.36 16.81
N LYS A 616 28.24 -21.26 16.57
CA LYS A 616 29.22 -22.06 17.31
C LYS A 616 29.01 -21.84 18.80
N GLU A 617 29.01 -22.93 19.57
CA GLU A 617 29.02 -22.88 21.01
C GLU A 617 30.19 -22.00 21.48
N LYS A 618 29.88 -21.00 22.31
CA LYS A 618 30.91 -20.33 23.10
C LYS A 618 30.99 -21.07 24.43
N ALA A 619 32.19 -21.58 24.74
CA ALA A 619 32.51 -22.11 26.05
C ALA A 619 32.23 -21.06 27.16
N GLY A 620 32.00 -21.55 28.37
CA GLY A 620 31.28 -20.83 29.41
C GLY A 620 31.89 -19.49 29.85
N ILE A 621 31.00 -18.57 30.23
CA ILE A 621 31.26 -17.54 31.24
C ILE A 621 30.19 -17.76 32.32
N GLU A 622 30.61 -17.76 33.58
CA GLU A 622 29.76 -18.18 34.70
C GLU A 622 28.68 -17.15 35.06
N SER A 623 27.61 -17.65 35.69
CA SER A 623 26.51 -16.83 36.20
C SER A 623 26.86 -16.24 37.57
N ASN A 624 27.06 -14.92 37.66
CA ASN A 624 26.71 -14.18 38.88
C ASN A 624 26.48 -12.67 38.64
N ASN A 625 25.22 -12.24 38.61
CA ASN A 625 24.65 -11.34 39.63
C ASN A 625 23.18 -11.00 39.33
N LYS A 626 22.35 -10.93 40.39
CA LYS A 626 20.94 -10.50 40.32
C LYS A 626 20.81 -9.05 40.77
N THR A 627 20.62 -8.12 39.84
CA THR A 627 20.28 -6.72 40.17
C THR A 627 19.09 -6.26 39.31
N PRO A 628 17.94 -5.88 39.90
CA PRO A 628 16.80 -5.37 39.13
C PRO A 628 17.12 -4.06 38.40
N LEU A 629 16.64 -3.93 37.16
CA LEU A 629 16.85 -2.79 36.24
C LEU A 629 16.69 -1.39 36.85
N HIS A 630 15.86 -1.24 37.90
CA HIS A 630 15.63 0.05 38.55
C HIS A 630 16.91 0.64 39.21
N HIS A 631 17.84 -0.19 39.70
CA HIS A 631 19.08 0.30 40.31
C HIS A 631 20.07 0.87 39.29
N GLN A 632 20.07 0.38 38.05
CA GLN A 632 20.94 0.92 36.98
C GLN A 632 20.54 2.36 36.63
N ALA A 633 19.24 2.68 36.65
CA ALA A 633 18.74 4.04 36.42
C ALA A 633 19.10 5.02 37.55
N ALA A 634 19.33 4.55 38.77
CA ALA A 634 19.78 5.38 39.89
C ALA A 634 21.26 5.77 39.76
N ALA A 635 22.13 4.82 39.40
CA ALA A 635 23.57 5.08 39.23
C ALA A 635 23.86 6.15 38.16
N ILE A 636 23.11 6.13 37.05
CA ILE A 636 23.25 7.09 35.94
C ILE A 636 23.00 8.55 36.39
N ARG A 637 22.19 8.79 37.45
CA ARG A 637 21.87 10.14 37.93
C ARG A 637 22.96 10.78 38.81
N VAL A 638 23.93 10.00 39.29
CA VAL A 638 25.02 10.52 40.16
C VAL A 638 26.19 11.06 39.33
N VAL A 639 26.41 10.52 38.12
CA VAL A 639 27.58 10.79 37.28
C VAL A 639 27.56 12.20 36.65
N THR A 640 26.41 12.87 36.59
CA THR A 640 26.27 14.21 35.97
C THR A 640 26.99 15.35 36.72
N HIS A 641 27.53 15.11 37.93
CA HIS A 641 28.20 16.11 38.75
C HIS A 641 29.61 15.70 39.21
N GLN A 642 30.47 15.26 38.28
CA GLN A 642 31.93 15.47 38.39
C GLN A 642 32.66 15.10 37.09
N MET A 643 33.25 16.08 36.41
CA MET A 643 34.65 16.10 35.95
C MET A 643 34.91 17.27 34.98
N TYR A 644 35.75 18.22 35.40
CA TYR A 644 36.62 18.94 34.48
C TYR A 644 37.93 19.33 35.18
N ASN A 645 38.90 18.40 35.19
CA ASN A 645 40.28 18.67 34.80
C ASN A 645 41.09 17.38 34.81
N ALA A 646 42.05 17.29 33.91
CA ALA A 646 42.98 16.17 33.81
C ALA A 646 44.38 16.58 34.26
N SER A 647 45.17 15.63 34.75
CA SER A 647 46.63 15.57 34.58
C SER A 647 47.16 14.21 35.03
N GLN A 648 48.05 13.61 34.22
CA GLN A 648 48.95 12.56 34.67
C GLN A 648 50.26 13.22 35.17
N PRO A 649 50.96 12.59 36.11
CA PRO A 649 52.41 12.75 36.21
C PRO A 649 53.16 11.41 36.08
N LEU A 650 54.45 11.51 35.70
CA LEU A 650 55.41 10.42 35.83
C LEU A 650 55.86 10.23 37.29
N ALA A 651 56.69 9.22 37.54
CA ALA A 651 57.04 8.72 38.87
C ALA A 651 58.11 9.55 39.64
N THR A 652 58.38 9.09 40.87
CA THR A 652 59.45 9.46 41.83
C THR A 652 59.22 10.70 42.71
N GLY A 653 59.73 10.67 43.96
CA GLY A 653 60.02 11.87 44.77
C GLY A 653 59.12 12.20 45.98
N GLU A 654 59.38 11.53 47.10
CA GLU A 654 59.36 12.01 48.51
C GLU A 654 58.48 13.21 49.02
N LEU A 655 57.80 12.94 50.16
CA LEU A 655 57.65 13.77 51.38
C LEU A 655 56.92 15.16 51.40
N SER A 656 55.78 15.15 52.11
CA SER A 656 55.45 15.99 53.30
C SER A 656 54.63 17.32 53.23
N LEU A 657 53.43 17.25 53.85
CA LEU A 657 52.80 18.16 54.85
C LEU A 657 52.21 19.56 54.51
N ALA A 658 51.04 19.82 55.13
CA ALA A 658 50.46 21.12 55.58
C ALA A 658 49.97 22.15 54.53
N GLN A 659 49.08 23.14 54.85
CA GLN A 659 47.79 23.15 55.60
C GLN A 659 47.05 24.51 55.38
N GLY A 660 45.71 24.58 55.49
CA GLY A 660 44.90 25.83 55.56
C GLY A 660 44.01 26.16 54.32
N VAL A 661 42.98 27.05 54.27
CA VAL A 661 42.02 27.72 55.20
C VAL A 661 41.71 29.17 54.72
N VAL A 662 40.48 29.73 54.64
CA VAL A 662 39.10 29.18 54.52
C VAL A 662 38.10 30.34 54.14
N ASN A 663 36.97 30.05 53.44
CA ASN A 663 35.75 30.90 53.24
C ASN A 663 35.92 32.31 52.56
N GLU A 664 34.94 33.18 52.20
CA GLU A 664 33.44 33.27 52.07
C GLU A 664 33.16 34.37 50.97
N ASP A 665 31.98 34.83 50.47
CA ASP A 665 30.53 34.50 50.55
C ASP A 665 29.82 34.78 49.18
N LYS A 666 28.84 35.72 49.08
CA LYS A 666 27.77 35.72 48.06
C LYS A 666 27.18 37.15 47.74
N PRO A 667 25.89 37.42 47.35
CA PRO A 667 25.53 38.21 46.15
C PRO A 667 24.72 39.52 46.49
N PRO A 668 23.75 40.09 45.71
CA PRO A 668 23.31 39.94 44.29
C PRO A 668 22.96 41.26 43.51
N ALA A 669 22.58 41.13 42.20
CA ALA A 669 21.32 41.64 41.59
C ALA A 669 21.35 42.53 40.30
N LYS A 670 20.33 42.28 39.45
CA LYS A 670 19.61 43.14 38.45
C LYS A 670 20.25 43.61 37.11
N LEU A 671 19.72 43.01 36.03
CA LEU A 671 18.96 43.60 34.90
C LEU A 671 19.56 44.72 34.02
N GLY A 672 19.57 44.49 32.69
CA GLY A 672 19.70 45.51 31.64
C GLY A 672 19.64 44.91 30.23
N ASP A 673 18.86 45.50 29.32
CA ASP A 673 18.71 45.06 27.92
C ASP A 673 19.74 45.73 26.98
N LYS A 674 20.26 45.01 25.97
CA LYS A 674 20.09 45.33 24.54
C LYS A 674 20.98 44.55 23.56
N GLU A 675 20.45 44.48 22.32
CA GLU A 675 21.11 44.42 21.01
C GLU A 675 22.15 43.34 20.69
N SER A 676 21.80 42.56 19.66
CA SER A 676 22.62 41.54 19.01
C SER A 676 23.54 42.14 17.94
N THR A 677 24.83 41.78 17.98
CA THR A 677 25.75 41.92 16.84
C THR A 677 26.57 40.64 16.70
N GLU A 678 26.41 39.93 15.57
CA GLU A 678 27.23 38.76 15.26
C GLU A 678 28.60 39.18 14.70
N VAL A 679 29.69 38.74 15.32
CA VAL A 679 30.98 38.54 14.64
C VAL A 679 31.59 37.23 15.14
N HIS A 680 32.10 36.42 14.21
CA HIS A 680 32.71 35.13 14.55
C HIS A 680 33.98 35.27 15.42
N ASN A 681 34.23 34.25 16.24
CA ASN A 681 35.59 33.74 16.39
C ASN A 681 35.61 32.21 16.39
N HIS A 682 36.64 31.64 15.79
CA HIS A 682 36.76 30.22 15.45
C HIS A 682 37.64 29.50 16.49
N HIS A 683 37.24 28.32 17.00
CA HIS A 683 38.10 27.21 17.51
C HIS A 683 37.18 26.06 18.03
N PRO A 684 37.65 24.80 18.13
CA PRO A 684 38.03 23.95 17.00
C PRO A 684 37.29 22.60 16.98
N LYS A 685 37.67 21.71 16.05
CA LYS A 685 37.12 20.34 15.88
C LYS A 685 37.14 19.52 17.19
N ASN A 686 35.98 18.97 17.60
CA ASN A 686 35.84 17.65 18.29
C ASN A 686 34.38 17.23 18.58
N THR A 687 33.43 17.56 17.69
CA THR A 687 31.99 17.22 17.84
C THR A 687 31.46 16.26 16.79
N ILE A 688 32.34 15.59 16.04
CA ILE A 688 31.99 14.43 15.20
C ILE A 688 32.21 13.17 16.04
N ASP A 689 31.12 12.56 16.53
CA ASP A 689 30.91 11.10 16.48
C ASP A 689 29.60 10.66 17.14
N ALA A 690 29.14 11.31 18.20
CA ALA A 690 28.00 10.83 19.00
C ALA A 690 26.71 10.57 18.18
N GLU A 691 26.36 11.49 17.26
CA GLU A 691 25.21 11.33 16.37
C GLU A 691 25.47 10.34 15.23
N LEU A 692 26.71 10.28 14.71
CA LEU A 692 27.13 9.35 13.66
C LEU A 692 27.10 7.90 14.15
N VAL A 693 27.66 7.63 15.33
CA VAL A 693 27.63 6.31 15.99
C VAL A 693 26.18 5.89 16.23
N ASN A 694 25.33 6.79 16.73
CA ASN A 694 23.90 6.54 16.95
C ASN A 694 23.16 6.23 15.63
N ALA A 695 23.48 6.93 14.54
CA ALA A 695 22.91 6.68 13.21
C ALA A 695 23.41 5.36 12.58
N LEU A 696 24.70 5.03 12.74
CA LEU A 696 25.28 3.75 12.31
C LEU A 696 24.71 2.58 13.13
N GLU A 697 24.53 2.74 14.44
CA GLU A 697 23.94 1.75 15.33
C GLU A 697 22.47 1.51 15.00
N LYS A 698 21.68 2.56 14.72
CA LYS A 698 20.33 2.45 14.16
C LYS A 698 20.33 1.69 12.84
N LEU A 699 21.26 1.97 11.93
CA LEU A 699 21.35 1.32 10.63
C LEU A 699 21.72 -0.18 10.76
N VAL A 700 22.63 -0.52 11.67
CA VAL A 700 23.00 -1.91 12.00
C VAL A 700 21.82 -2.64 12.64
N ASN A 701 21.09 -2.01 13.57
CA ASN A 701 19.87 -2.55 14.15
C ASN A 701 18.80 -2.83 13.08
N LEU A 702 18.55 -1.90 12.15
CA LEU A 702 17.60 -2.10 11.05
C LEU A 702 17.99 -3.30 10.16
N LYS A 703 19.28 -3.50 9.90
CA LYS A 703 19.79 -4.67 9.19
C LYS A 703 19.58 -5.97 9.98
N GLN A 704 19.97 -5.99 11.25
CA GLN A 704 19.83 -7.17 12.13
C GLN A 704 18.35 -7.57 12.31
N GLN A 705 17.45 -6.59 12.33
CA GLN A 705 16.00 -6.79 12.44
C GLN A 705 15.34 -7.14 11.09
N GLY A 706 16.11 -7.26 10.00
CA GLY A 706 15.65 -7.67 8.67
C GLY A 706 14.89 -6.59 7.88
N PHE A 707 14.95 -5.32 8.29
CA PHE A 707 14.29 -4.21 7.59
C PHE A 707 15.07 -3.70 6.37
N LEU A 708 16.34 -4.07 6.24
CA LEU A 708 17.21 -3.73 5.12
C LEU A 708 17.86 -5.00 4.56
N THR A 709 17.79 -5.20 3.24
CA THR A 709 18.65 -6.16 2.55
C THR A 709 20.13 -5.75 2.63
N MET A 710 21.04 -6.65 2.28
CA MET A 710 22.48 -6.35 2.27
C MET A 710 22.83 -5.16 1.36
N ASP A 711 22.17 -5.05 0.20
CA ASP A 711 22.32 -3.94 -0.75
C ASP A 711 21.76 -2.61 -0.21
N GLU A 712 20.53 -2.61 0.33
CA GLU A 712 19.92 -1.42 0.95
C GLU A 712 20.73 -0.92 2.15
N PHE A 713 21.25 -1.82 3.01
CA PHE A 713 22.14 -1.49 4.11
C PHE A 713 23.45 -0.87 3.62
N SER A 714 24.05 -1.42 2.56
CA SER A 714 25.34 -0.97 2.05
C SER A 714 25.23 0.44 1.46
N LYS A 715 24.20 0.71 0.66
CA LYS A 715 23.90 2.04 0.10
C LYS A 715 23.54 3.07 1.17
N ALA A 716 22.74 2.68 2.17
CA ALA A 716 22.43 3.56 3.28
C ALA A 716 23.66 3.90 4.15
N LYS A 717 24.58 2.93 4.35
CA LYS A 717 25.86 3.16 5.02
C LYS A 717 26.76 4.09 4.20
N GLU A 718 26.89 3.84 2.90
CA GLU A 718 27.67 4.65 1.97
C GLU A 718 27.18 6.11 1.98
N LYS A 719 25.86 6.33 1.87
CA LYS A 719 25.25 7.66 1.94
C LYS A 719 25.54 8.36 3.28
N LEU A 720 25.37 7.67 4.41
CA LEU A 720 25.65 8.22 5.74
C LEU A 720 27.12 8.66 5.90
N LEU A 721 28.06 7.87 5.36
CA LEU A 721 29.48 8.21 5.36
C LEU A 721 29.81 9.32 4.36
N LYS A 722 29.14 9.37 3.20
CA LYS A 722 29.36 10.40 2.19
C LYS A 722 28.92 11.78 2.64
N THR A 723 27.90 11.88 3.51
CA THR A 723 27.50 13.13 4.17
C THR A 723 28.59 13.72 5.10
N LEU A 724 29.67 12.99 5.39
CA LEU A 724 30.87 13.49 6.09
C LEU A 724 31.98 14.00 5.15
N LEU A 725 31.86 13.77 3.83
CA LEU A 725 32.82 14.22 2.80
C LEU A 725 32.33 15.43 2.01
N GLU A 726 31.05 15.79 2.17
CA GLU A 726 30.38 16.94 1.56
C GLU A 726 30.04 18.02 2.62
N LYS A 727 30.75 17.99 3.77
CA LYS A 727 30.69 18.92 4.91
C LYS A 727 32.11 19.33 5.33
#